data_AF-A0A4R0HC83-F1
#
_entry.id   AF-A0A4R0HC83-F1
#
_cell.length_a   1.000
_cell.length_b   1.000
_cell.length_c   1.000
_cell.angle_alpha   90.00
_cell.angle_beta   90.00
_cell.angle_gamma   90.00
#
_symmetry.space_group_name_H-M   'P 1'
#
loop_
_entity.id
_entity.type
_entity.pdbx_description
1 polymer ?
#
loop_
_entity_poly.entity_id
_entity_poly.type
_entity_poly.pdbx_seq_one_letter_code
_entity_poly.pdbx_strand_id
1 'polypeptide(L)'
;MNLGRHRGLRLAALGTLLAVVALPAYADDPTPSTTAPPPASVTDVNRSLEQLQAEAAAVQADFAKATIAYTKALKVAQAAEAAAKKAESSAAASKGLSDEERRRLGVITAQAYQLGVPTVMGTESMLWSLAPIAENLQEIADRQTAITQLGNTQVSQYNKAMAAEAESNRLKADATTKRAAANEAAAKAQELSNQVQHKAASASAAMADQTADLDVASALSKQLQLARNQQALGRWQTYLAELAATKVTPPAAAVLKNPGKLPTGLAPLTRRGAAVPGVASVSVAGRTVRVMSAETIRAVNQAFGLVGKPYGVAATGPDTYGCLGAARVAWQPYTTLPNLVGKVYPGYQAVPNAQIQPGDLLVMGSKSLGLVHIGIALDNGEMIAADESKGSVVVTTIPDNLYAALRPTLGAPTKPQVAPVATSESYAFRCGNTATSYDVGSGSWTWPLPDETYDIGTPFGQSGSMWATGVHTGQDFPAAVGTTVRAVTSGVARVEHPAWAGNLVRIDHGNGLETLYAHLSRVDVADGQQVTAGQQIGAVGTEGNSTGPHLHFEVRLGGDPVNPMPFLATGSASTGWGGYSNGMIPSGKLCAIGSGHMLRCDAAAAYLKLASAYRGQFGKSLCITDSYRSYASQVSLYQRKPSLAALPGTSNHGWGVAVDLCGGVDRYSTTQYQWMKSHASAYGWLHPAWADQGGNREEPWHWEFGNPATA
;
A
#
# COMPACT_ATOMS: atom_id res chain seq x y z
N MET A 1 8.67 -68.50 26.96
CA MET A 1 9.32 -68.00 25.73
C MET A 1 8.50 -66.86 25.15
N ASN A 2 9.11 -66.01 24.31
CA ASN A 2 8.64 -64.66 23.95
C ASN A 2 7.22 -64.55 23.39
N LEU A 3 6.44 -63.57 23.90
CA LEU A 3 5.29 -62.96 23.21
C LEU A 3 5.01 -61.56 23.80
N GLY A 4 5.90 -60.61 23.50
CA GLY A 4 5.80 -59.22 23.98
C GLY A 4 6.03 -58.20 22.87
N ARG A 5 4.95 -57.76 22.21
CA ARG A 5 4.83 -56.49 21.46
C ARG A 5 3.37 -56.24 21.04
N HIS A 6 3.04 -54.97 20.74
CA HIS A 6 1.75 -54.51 20.20
C HIS A 6 0.54 -54.36 21.16
N ARG A 7 0.75 -53.75 22.34
CA ARG A 7 -0.28 -52.91 22.99
C ARG A 7 0.33 -51.60 23.49
N GLY A 8 0.18 -50.53 22.71
CA GLY A 8 0.67 -49.20 23.09
C GLY A 8 0.88 -48.25 21.92
N LEU A 9 -0.20 -47.80 21.26
CA LEU A 9 -0.14 -46.73 20.25
C LEU A 9 -1.50 -46.10 19.87
N ARG A 10 -2.46 -46.01 20.81
CA ARG A 10 -3.75 -45.31 20.60
C ARG A 10 -4.28 -44.73 21.92
N LEU A 11 -3.84 -43.51 22.29
CA LEU A 11 -4.58 -42.58 23.19
C LEU A 11 -3.89 -41.22 23.47
N ALA A 12 -2.62 -41.00 23.10
CA ALA A 12 -1.84 -39.84 23.57
C ALA A 12 -1.63 -38.68 22.57
N ALA A 13 -2.22 -38.71 21.36
CA ALA A 13 -1.81 -37.81 20.25
C ALA A 13 -2.75 -36.62 19.94
N LEU A 14 -3.83 -36.41 20.71
CA LEU A 14 -4.85 -35.38 20.42
C LEU A 14 -5.17 -34.45 21.59
N GLY A 15 -4.37 -34.51 22.67
CA GLY A 15 -4.56 -33.68 23.89
C GLY A 15 -3.84 -32.32 23.88
N THR A 16 -3.00 -32.05 22.89
CA THR A 16 -2.07 -30.89 22.89
C THR A 16 -2.02 -30.22 21.52
N LEU A 17 -3.14 -29.66 21.10
CA LEU A 17 -3.26 -28.78 19.92
C LEU A 17 -4.10 -27.53 20.26
N LEU A 18 -3.73 -26.92 21.40
CA LEU A 18 -4.28 -25.66 21.90
C LEU A 18 -3.13 -24.66 22.20
N ALA A 19 -2.15 -24.65 21.30
CA ALA A 19 -1.21 -23.54 21.13
C ALA A 19 -1.70 -22.70 19.95
N VAL A 20 -2.74 -21.88 20.19
CA VAL A 20 -3.07 -20.79 19.28
C VAL A 20 -1.89 -19.81 19.36
N VAL A 21 -1.04 -19.81 18.34
CA VAL A 21 -0.07 -18.73 18.14
C VAL A 21 -0.89 -17.51 17.76
N ALA A 22 -1.23 -16.71 18.77
CA ALA A 22 -1.81 -15.39 18.55
C ALA A 22 -0.75 -14.52 17.88
N LEU A 23 -0.79 -14.46 16.55
CA LEU A 23 -0.22 -13.34 15.83
C LEU A 23 -0.94 -12.07 16.31
N PRO A 24 -0.23 -10.97 16.60
CA PRO A 24 -0.87 -9.74 17.02
C PRO A 24 -1.81 -9.27 15.90
N ALA A 25 -3.08 -9.11 16.22
CA ALA A 25 -4.07 -8.57 15.30
C ALA A 25 -3.75 -7.10 15.01
N TYR A 26 -3.19 -6.83 13.83
CA TYR A 26 -3.35 -5.53 13.20
C TYR A 26 -4.74 -5.52 12.55
N ALA A 27 -5.52 -4.48 12.88
CA ALA A 27 -6.94 -4.41 12.56
C ALA A 27 -7.19 -4.14 11.07
N ASP A 28 -8.41 -4.46 10.66
CA ASP A 28 -8.92 -4.49 9.28
C ASP A 28 -8.81 -3.15 8.53
N ASP A 29 -8.52 -3.21 7.21
CA ASP A 29 -9.52 -2.91 6.17
C ASP A 29 -9.04 -3.41 4.77
N PRO A 30 -9.84 -3.38 3.68
CA PRO A 30 -9.90 -4.55 2.81
C PRO A 30 -9.22 -4.42 1.44
N THR A 31 -8.51 -5.49 1.09
CA THR A 31 -8.20 -5.96 -0.27
C THR A 31 -9.47 -6.39 -1.04
N PRO A 32 -9.49 -6.61 -2.39
CA PRO A 32 -8.36 -7.25 -3.09
C PRO A 32 -8.12 -7.08 -4.61
N SER A 33 -6.99 -7.68 -5.02
CA SER A 33 -6.79 -8.47 -6.26
C SER A 33 -6.60 -7.69 -7.58
N THR A 34 -5.68 -8.02 -8.49
CA THR A 34 -4.50 -8.94 -8.57
C THR A 34 -3.61 -8.43 -9.76
N THR A 35 -2.47 -8.95 -10.24
CA THR A 35 -1.70 -10.20 -10.04
C THR A 35 -0.19 -9.89 -9.81
N ALA A 36 0.73 -10.67 -10.40
CA ALA A 36 2.20 -10.57 -10.41
C ALA A 36 2.72 -10.83 -11.86
N PRO A 37 4.01 -10.61 -12.24
CA PRO A 37 5.16 -10.24 -11.40
C PRO A 37 6.01 -9.03 -11.89
N PRO A 38 6.62 -8.27 -10.97
CA PRO A 38 7.76 -7.39 -11.26
C PRO A 38 9.01 -7.69 -10.40
N PRO A 39 10.22 -7.27 -10.82
CA PRO A 39 11.31 -6.96 -9.91
C PRO A 39 10.86 -5.78 -9.01
N ALA A 40 11.02 -5.91 -7.69
CA ALA A 40 10.20 -5.21 -6.71
C ALA A 40 10.19 -3.67 -6.84
N SER A 41 9.02 -3.13 -7.20
CA SER A 41 8.56 -1.85 -6.65
C SER A 41 7.74 -2.16 -5.39
N VAL A 42 7.80 -1.28 -4.38
CA VAL A 42 7.21 -1.49 -3.04
C VAL A 42 5.71 -1.86 -3.06
N THR A 43 4.99 -1.50 -4.13
CA THR A 43 3.56 -1.72 -4.34
C THR A 43 3.13 -3.18 -4.57
N ASP A 44 3.87 -3.97 -5.36
CA ASP A 44 3.45 -5.34 -5.72
C ASP A 44 3.69 -6.35 -4.59
N VAL A 45 4.44 -5.91 -3.59
CA VAL A 45 4.99 -6.72 -2.53
C VAL A 45 4.14 -6.64 -1.26
N ASN A 46 3.39 -5.55 -1.06
CA ASN A 46 2.23 -5.52 -0.15
C ASN A 46 1.12 -6.44 -0.68
N ARG A 47 0.83 -6.40 -1.99
CA ARG A 47 -0.25 -7.19 -2.60
C ARG A 47 -0.04 -8.72 -2.46
N SER A 48 1.19 -9.20 -2.54
CA SER A 48 1.50 -10.62 -2.31
C SER A 48 1.36 -11.02 -0.83
N LEU A 49 1.73 -10.12 0.10
CA LEU A 49 1.55 -10.33 1.54
C LEU A 49 0.06 -10.36 1.91
N GLU A 50 -0.73 -9.39 1.43
CA GLU A 50 -2.18 -9.32 1.61
C GLU A 50 -2.91 -10.54 1.02
N GLN A 51 -2.52 -10.97 -0.19
CA GLN A 51 -3.11 -12.16 -0.80
C GLN A 51 -2.75 -13.44 -0.03
N LEU A 52 -1.50 -13.56 0.45
CA LEU A 52 -1.09 -14.65 1.34
C LEU A 52 -1.83 -14.59 2.69
N GLN A 53 -2.11 -13.41 3.22
CA GLN A 53 -2.89 -13.19 4.45
C GLN A 53 -4.36 -13.59 4.26
N ALA A 54 -5.00 -13.17 3.16
CA ALA A 54 -6.38 -13.54 2.84
C ALA A 54 -6.53 -15.05 2.62
N GLU A 55 -5.59 -15.68 1.89
CA GLU A 55 -5.56 -17.12 1.73
C GLU A 55 -5.27 -17.86 3.05
N ALA A 56 -4.39 -17.32 3.91
CA ALA A 56 -4.16 -17.88 5.24
C ALA A 56 -5.39 -17.76 6.14
N ALA A 57 -6.09 -16.62 6.11
CA ALA A 57 -7.34 -16.40 6.86
C ALA A 57 -8.46 -17.35 6.41
N ALA A 58 -8.60 -17.58 5.10
CA ALA A 58 -9.54 -18.55 4.55
C ALA A 58 -9.24 -19.98 5.03
N VAL A 59 -7.98 -20.42 4.94
CA VAL A 59 -7.57 -21.76 5.40
C VAL A 59 -7.68 -21.88 6.93
N GLN A 60 -7.41 -20.82 7.70
CA GLN A 60 -7.64 -20.78 9.15
C GLN A 60 -9.13 -20.87 9.51
N ALA A 61 -10.01 -20.18 8.78
CA ALA A 61 -11.46 -20.26 8.97
C ALA A 61 -11.99 -21.66 8.67
N ASP A 62 -11.49 -22.32 7.62
CA ASP A 62 -11.85 -23.70 7.30
C ASP A 62 -11.26 -24.72 8.27
N PHE A 63 -10.04 -24.50 8.78
CA PHE A 63 -9.46 -25.28 9.88
C PHE A 63 -10.30 -25.17 11.16
N ALA A 64 -10.79 -23.98 11.50
CA ALA A 64 -11.69 -23.77 12.64
C ALA A 64 -13.02 -24.52 12.46
N LYS A 65 -13.65 -24.43 11.27
CA LYS A 65 -14.86 -25.21 10.92
C LYS A 65 -14.60 -26.71 11.04
N ALA A 66 -13.48 -27.21 10.51
CA ALA A 66 -13.12 -28.63 10.57
C ALA A 66 -12.89 -29.13 12.00
N THR A 67 -12.25 -28.31 12.85
CA THR A 67 -12.03 -28.64 14.27
C THR A 67 -13.34 -28.68 15.06
N ILE A 68 -14.29 -27.77 14.77
CA ILE A 68 -15.65 -27.80 15.33
C ILE A 68 -16.41 -29.06 14.87
N ALA A 69 -16.33 -29.39 13.58
CA ALA A 69 -16.96 -30.59 13.02
C ALA A 69 -16.39 -31.88 13.64
N TYR A 70 -15.07 -31.98 13.77
CA TYR A 70 -14.39 -33.06 14.48
C TYR A 70 -14.86 -33.20 15.92
N THR A 71 -14.90 -32.10 16.68
CA THR A 71 -15.31 -32.10 18.09
C THR A 71 -16.76 -32.57 18.25
N LYS A 72 -17.65 -32.13 17.36
CA LYS A 72 -19.06 -32.56 17.30
C LYS A 72 -19.18 -34.05 16.96
N ALA A 73 -18.46 -34.53 15.94
CA ALA A 73 -18.47 -35.93 15.53
C ALA A 73 -17.90 -36.86 16.61
N LEU A 74 -16.81 -36.48 17.26
CA LEU A 74 -16.20 -37.21 18.37
C LEU A 74 -17.16 -37.37 19.55
N LYS A 75 -17.87 -36.30 19.94
CA LYS A 75 -18.85 -36.35 21.03
C LYS A 75 -20.02 -37.28 20.71
N VAL A 76 -20.47 -37.30 19.46
CA VAL A 76 -21.52 -38.23 18.97
C VAL A 76 -21.01 -39.68 18.95
N ALA A 77 -19.77 -39.92 18.53
CA ALA A 77 -19.14 -41.25 18.55
C ALA A 77 -18.98 -41.78 19.98
N GLN A 78 -18.48 -40.97 20.91
CA GLN A 78 -18.34 -41.32 22.33
C GLN A 78 -19.69 -41.67 22.98
N ALA A 79 -20.75 -40.93 22.67
CA ALA A 79 -22.09 -41.21 23.16
C ALA A 79 -22.63 -42.56 22.62
N ALA A 80 -22.40 -42.85 21.34
CA ALA A 80 -22.80 -44.12 20.73
C ALA A 80 -21.99 -45.31 21.28
N GLU A 81 -20.68 -45.15 21.51
CA GLU A 81 -19.83 -46.15 22.15
C GLU A 81 -20.27 -46.45 23.59
N ALA A 82 -20.64 -45.43 24.36
CA ALA A 82 -21.19 -45.59 25.70
C ALA A 82 -22.54 -46.33 25.69
N ALA A 83 -23.42 -46.01 24.72
CA ALA A 83 -24.69 -46.71 24.52
C ALA A 83 -24.48 -48.18 24.11
N ALA A 84 -23.56 -48.46 23.19
CA ALA A 84 -23.20 -49.81 22.75
C ALA A 84 -22.64 -50.65 23.92
N LYS A 85 -21.76 -50.07 24.75
CA LYS A 85 -21.21 -50.75 25.94
C LYS A 85 -22.28 -51.04 27.01
N LYS A 86 -23.25 -50.13 27.18
CA LYS A 86 -24.42 -50.36 28.05
C LYS A 86 -25.29 -51.49 27.52
N ALA A 87 -25.59 -51.49 26.22
CA ALA A 87 -26.39 -52.54 25.58
C ALA A 87 -25.70 -53.91 25.61
N GLU A 88 -24.39 -53.96 25.40
CA GLU A 88 -23.58 -55.18 25.56
C GLU A 88 -23.65 -55.74 26.99
N SER A 89 -23.57 -54.86 27.99
CA SER A 89 -23.73 -55.25 29.40
C SER A 89 -25.14 -55.78 29.70
N SER A 90 -26.16 -55.17 29.11
CA SER A 90 -27.56 -55.62 29.22
C SER A 90 -27.79 -56.96 28.52
N ALA A 91 -27.22 -57.18 27.33
CA ALA A 91 -27.29 -58.44 26.61
C ALA A 91 -26.59 -59.58 27.38
N ALA A 92 -25.41 -59.31 27.96
CA ALA A 92 -24.72 -60.26 28.82
C ALA A 92 -25.54 -60.63 30.07
N ALA A 93 -26.19 -59.66 30.71
CA ALA A 93 -27.07 -59.91 31.85
C ALA A 93 -28.33 -60.72 31.46
N SER A 94 -29.00 -60.37 30.36
CA SER A 94 -30.17 -61.11 29.85
C SER A 94 -29.81 -62.55 29.45
N LYS A 95 -28.62 -62.75 28.85
CA LYS A 95 -28.09 -64.08 28.57
C LYS A 95 -27.82 -64.88 29.85
N GLY A 96 -27.20 -64.27 30.85
CA GLY A 96 -26.97 -64.90 32.16
C GLY A 96 -28.26 -65.35 32.85
N LEU A 97 -29.33 -64.55 32.78
CA LEU A 97 -30.66 -64.93 33.27
C LEU A 97 -31.27 -66.08 32.48
N SER A 98 -31.16 -66.06 31.14
CA SER A 98 -31.58 -67.17 30.28
C SER A 98 -30.79 -68.46 30.55
N ASP A 99 -29.50 -68.38 30.87
CA ASP A 99 -28.66 -69.55 31.15
C ASP A 99 -28.85 -70.08 32.60
N GLU A 100 -29.33 -69.24 33.52
CA GLU A 100 -29.78 -69.64 34.87
C GLU A 100 -31.13 -70.37 34.83
N GLU A 101 -32.14 -69.78 34.19
CA GLU A 101 -33.45 -70.43 34.07
C GLU A 101 -33.37 -71.74 33.26
N ARG A 102 -32.47 -71.83 32.27
CA ARG A 102 -32.19 -73.06 31.53
C ARG A 102 -31.60 -74.15 32.42
N ARG A 103 -30.71 -73.79 33.36
CA ARG A 103 -30.14 -74.72 34.34
C ARG A 103 -31.21 -75.18 35.33
N ARG A 104 -32.07 -74.28 35.83
CA ARG A 104 -33.20 -74.62 36.73
C ARG A 104 -34.19 -75.58 36.08
N LEU A 105 -34.63 -75.27 34.85
CA LEU A 105 -35.50 -76.13 34.06
C LEU A 105 -34.86 -77.49 33.83
N GLY A 106 -33.56 -77.53 33.51
CA GLY A 106 -32.80 -78.77 33.32
C GLY A 106 -32.77 -79.65 34.58
N VAL A 107 -32.51 -79.07 35.75
CA VAL A 107 -32.50 -79.79 37.04
C VAL A 107 -33.87 -80.37 37.37
N ILE A 108 -34.94 -79.57 37.27
CA ILE A 108 -36.30 -80.03 37.60
C ILE A 108 -36.80 -81.07 36.60
N THR A 109 -36.49 -80.91 35.30
CA THR A 109 -36.83 -81.91 34.28
C THR A 109 -36.10 -83.23 34.52
N ALA A 110 -34.82 -83.18 34.92
CA ALA A 110 -34.05 -84.38 35.25
C ALA A 110 -34.58 -85.09 36.51
N GLN A 111 -34.98 -84.35 37.54
CA GLN A 111 -35.64 -84.91 38.74
C GLN A 111 -36.98 -85.57 38.41
N ALA A 112 -37.81 -84.92 37.58
CA ALA A 112 -39.08 -85.48 37.12
C ALA A 112 -38.88 -86.79 36.35
N TYR A 113 -37.89 -86.83 35.44
CA TYR A 113 -37.53 -88.03 34.69
C TYR A 113 -37.08 -89.18 35.60
N GLN A 114 -36.27 -88.92 36.63
CA GLN A 114 -35.84 -89.92 37.62
C GLN A 114 -37.00 -90.48 38.46
N LEU A 115 -38.07 -89.71 38.65
CA LEU A 115 -39.29 -90.11 39.37
C LEU A 115 -40.34 -90.78 38.45
N GLY A 116 -40.01 -91.03 37.17
CA GLY A 116 -40.95 -91.61 36.21
C GLY A 116 -42.09 -90.67 35.78
N VAL A 117 -42.00 -89.38 36.10
CA VAL A 117 -43.00 -88.38 35.71
C VAL A 117 -42.87 -88.08 34.21
N PRO A 118 -43.96 -88.15 33.41
CA PRO A 118 -43.93 -87.81 32.00
C PRO A 118 -43.48 -86.36 31.77
N THR A 119 -42.32 -86.18 31.14
CA THR A 119 -41.76 -84.84 30.82
C THR A 119 -42.31 -84.23 29.53
N VAL A 120 -43.24 -84.93 28.86
CA VAL A 120 -43.97 -84.46 27.68
C VAL A 120 -45.45 -84.37 28.06
N MET A 121 -46.16 -83.33 27.59
CA MET A 121 -47.59 -83.17 27.86
C MET A 121 -48.41 -84.32 27.26
N GLY A 122 -48.69 -85.32 28.08
CA GLY A 122 -49.86 -86.17 27.91
C GLY A 122 -51.13 -85.39 28.26
N THR A 123 -52.24 -85.73 27.59
CA THR A 123 -53.60 -85.35 28.04
C THR A 123 -53.87 -85.87 29.45
N GLU A 124 -54.88 -85.35 30.15
CA GLU A 124 -55.24 -85.79 31.53
C GLU A 124 -55.34 -87.32 31.68
N SER A 125 -55.70 -88.04 30.62
CA SER A 125 -55.73 -89.50 30.56
C SER A 125 -54.39 -90.20 30.87
N MET A 126 -53.24 -89.55 30.72
CA MET A 126 -51.93 -90.13 31.03
C MET A 126 -51.58 -90.05 32.52
N LEU A 127 -52.17 -89.12 33.28
CA LEU A 127 -51.96 -89.02 34.73
C LEU A 127 -52.65 -90.17 35.49
N TRP A 128 -53.80 -90.63 35.00
CA TRP A 128 -54.57 -91.72 35.62
C TRP A 128 -53.95 -93.12 35.44
N SER A 129 -53.12 -93.34 34.40
CA SER A 129 -52.46 -94.63 34.18
C SER A 129 -51.26 -94.92 35.10
N LEU A 130 -50.81 -93.95 35.89
CA LEU A 130 -49.67 -94.08 36.83
C LEU A 130 -50.11 -94.20 38.31
N ALA A 131 -51.41 -94.16 38.58
CA ALA A 131 -51.99 -94.21 39.93
C ALA A 131 -51.51 -95.36 40.85
N PRO A 132 -51.14 -96.58 40.37
CA PRO A 132 -50.70 -97.67 41.26
C PRO A 132 -49.28 -97.50 41.87
N ILE A 133 -48.49 -96.51 41.45
CA ILE A 133 -47.04 -96.43 41.75
C ILE A 133 -46.66 -95.11 42.47
N ALA A 134 -47.58 -94.16 42.61
CA ALA A 134 -47.31 -92.86 43.22
C ALA A 134 -48.19 -92.62 44.45
N GLU A 135 -47.57 -92.59 45.63
CA GLU A 135 -48.25 -92.25 46.90
C GLU A 135 -48.73 -90.79 46.98
N ASN A 136 -48.43 -89.96 45.96
CA ASN A 136 -48.74 -88.52 45.96
C ASN A 136 -49.02 -87.94 44.56
N LEU A 137 -50.22 -88.20 44.00
CA LEU A 137 -50.65 -87.68 42.68
C LEU A 137 -50.57 -86.14 42.56
N GLN A 138 -50.79 -85.41 43.66
CA GLN A 138 -50.69 -83.95 43.69
C GLN A 138 -49.26 -83.48 43.37
N GLU A 139 -48.24 -84.17 43.89
CA GLU A 139 -46.84 -83.81 43.66
C GLU A 139 -46.44 -83.94 42.18
N ILE A 140 -47.02 -84.90 41.46
CA ILE A 140 -46.80 -85.07 40.02
C ILE A 140 -47.40 -83.88 39.26
N ALA A 141 -48.64 -83.50 39.57
CA ALA A 141 -49.33 -82.36 38.94
C ALA A 141 -48.62 -81.02 39.23
N ASP A 142 -48.17 -80.83 40.47
CA ASP A 142 -47.41 -79.64 40.89
C ASP A 142 -46.07 -79.54 40.16
N ARG A 143 -45.32 -80.65 40.05
CA ARG A 143 -44.05 -80.71 39.31
C ARG A 143 -44.25 -80.47 37.81
N GLN A 144 -45.30 -81.01 37.20
CA GLN A 144 -45.58 -80.81 35.77
C GLN A 144 -46.04 -79.37 35.47
N THR A 145 -46.79 -78.75 36.39
CA THR A 145 -47.13 -77.32 36.36
C THR A 145 -45.87 -76.46 36.47
N ALA A 146 -44.96 -76.78 37.40
CA ALA A 146 -43.68 -76.08 37.57
C ALA A 146 -42.78 -76.19 36.32
N ILE A 147 -42.69 -77.36 35.67
CA ILE A 147 -41.95 -77.55 34.41
C ILE A 147 -42.53 -76.65 33.30
N THR A 148 -43.86 -76.60 33.16
CA THR A 148 -44.52 -75.77 32.15
C THR A 148 -44.30 -74.28 32.42
N GLN A 149 -44.42 -73.85 33.67
CA GLN A 149 -44.19 -72.46 34.07
C GLN A 149 -42.74 -72.03 33.86
N LEU A 150 -41.76 -72.86 34.25
CA LEU A 150 -40.34 -72.61 34.02
C LEU A 150 -39.97 -72.68 32.54
N GLY A 151 -40.59 -73.56 31.74
CA GLY A 151 -40.43 -73.62 30.29
C GLY A 151 -40.88 -72.33 29.60
N ASN A 152 -42.06 -71.83 29.96
CA ASN A 152 -42.59 -70.55 29.48
C ASN A 152 -41.70 -69.37 29.91
N THR A 153 -41.23 -69.37 31.16
CA THR A 153 -40.27 -68.36 31.65
C THR A 153 -38.94 -68.44 30.88
N GLN A 154 -38.41 -69.64 30.63
CA GLN A 154 -37.18 -69.83 29.86
C GLN A 154 -37.30 -69.30 28.43
N VAL A 155 -38.39 -69.60 27.72
CA VAL A 155 -38.63 -69.06 26.38
C VAL A 155 -38.75 -67.53 26.40
N SER A 156 -39.40 -66.96 27.44
CA SER A 156 -39.47 -65.51 27.63
C SER A 156 -38.08 -64.88 27.84
N GLN A 157 -37.23 -65.47 28.70
CA GLN A 157 -35.87 -64.96 28.95
C GLN A 157 -34.95 -65.14 27.74
N TYR A 158 -35.07 -66.25 27.01
CA TYR A 158 -34.33 -66.47 25.77
C TYR A 158 -34.68 -65.42 24.70
N ASN A 159 -35.98 -65.15 24.48
CA ASN A 159 -36.43 -64.12 23.54
C ASN A 159 -35.95 -62.72 23.94
N LYS A 160 -35.93 -62.40 25.25
CA LYS A 160 -35.35 -61.15 25.77
C LYS A 160 -33.84 -61.07 25.53
N ALA A 161 -33.11 -62.18 25.73
CA ALA A 161 -31.67 -62.24 25.47
C ALA A 161 -31.34 -62.03 23.98
N MET A 162 -32.08 -62.70 23.08
CA MET A 162 -31.93 -62.52 21.62
C MET A 162 -32.23 -61.08 21.18
N ALA A 163 -33.29 -60.45 21.73
CA ALA A 163 -33.61 -59.05 21.44
C ALA A 163 -32.53 -58.08 21.96
N ALA A 164 -32.00 -58.32 23.16
CA ALA A 164 -30.91 -57.51 23.73
C ALA A 164 -29.59 -57.67 22.95
N GLU A 165 -29.28 -58.88 22.46
CA GLU A 165 -28.11 -59.14 21.61
C GLU A 165 -28.24 -58.45 20.24
N ALA A 166 -29.41 -58.50 19.61
CA ALA A 166 -29.69 -57.79 18.36
C ALA A 166 -29.52 -56.27 18.52
N GLU A 167 -30.04 -55.67 19.61
CA GLU A 167 -29.88 -54.25 19.91
C GLU A 167 -28.43 -53.87 20.23
N SER A 168 -27.71 -54.70 20.99
CA SER A 168 -26.26 -54.56 21.21
C SER A 168 -25.49 -54.53 19.89
N ASN A 169 -25.79 -55.44 18.97
CA ASN A 169 -25.12 -55.51 17.66
C ASN A 169 -25.44 -54.29 16.78
N ARG A 170 -26.70 -53.83 16.79
CA ARG A 170 -27.13 -52.60 16.11
C ARG A 170 -26.38 -51.36 16.62
N LEU A 171 -26.28 -51.20 17.94
CA LEU A 171 -25.58 -50.08 18.57
C LEU A 171 -24.05 -50.14 18.38
N LYS A 172 -23.45 -51.33 18.34
CA LYS A 172 -22.02 -51.51 17.99
C LYS A 172 -21.72 -51.11 16.54
N ALA A 173 -22.60 -51.45 15.59
CA ALA A 173 -22.47 -51.01 14.21
C ALA A 173 -22.60 -49.47 14.09
N ASP A 174 -23.62 -48.88 14.72
CA ASP A 174 -23.83 -47.44 14.79
C ASP A 174 -22.64 -46.67 15.41
N ALA A 175 -22.09 -47.17 16.51
CA ALA A 175 -20.88 -46.63 17.13
C ALA A 175 -19.66 -46.69 16.20
N THR A 176 -19.51 -47.79 15.44
CA THR A 176 -18.42 -47.96 14.45
C THR A 176 -18.53 -46.92 13.32
N THR A 177 -19.73 -46.72 12.76
CA THR A 177 -20.00 -45.71 11.73
C THR A 177 -19.71 -44.30 12.24
N LYS A 178 -20.18 -43.96 13.45
CA LYS A 178 -19.94 -42.64 14.06
C LYS A 178 -18.46 -42.41 14.37
N ARG A 179 -17.73 -43.44 14.79
CA ARG A 179 -16.27 -43.39 14.97
C ARG A 179 -15.52 -43.18 13.64
N ALA A 180 -15.97 -43.81 12.55
CA ALA A 180 -15.40 -43.58 11.22
C ALA A 180 -15.55 -42.12 10.77
N ALA A 181 -16.75 -41.55 10.89
CA ALA A 181 -17.00 -40.13 10.58
C ALA A 181 -16.17 -39.17 11.45
N ALA A 182 -15.95 -39.49 12.74
CA ALA A 182 -15.07 -38.70 13.61
C ALA A 182 -13.59 -38.78 13.17
N ASN A 183 -13.12 -39.92 12.66
CA ASN A 183 -11.76 -40.07 12.15
C ASN A 183 -11.56 -39.32 10.82
N GLU A 184 -12.56 -39.32 9.94
CA GLU A 184 -12.56 -38.56 8.68
C GLU A 184 -12.48 -37.04 8.94
N ALA A 185 -13.30 -36.53 9.87
CA ALA A 185 -13.23 -35.13 10.30
C ALA A 185 -11.87 -34.78 10.93
N ALA A 186 -11.23 -35.70 11.67
CA ALA A 186 -9.89 -35.51 12.21
C ALA A 186 -8.83 -35.41 11.09
N ALA A 187 -8.90 -36.28 10.08
CA ALA A 187 -7.99 -36.24 8.94
C ALA A 187 -8.12 -34.92 8.15
N LYS A 188 -9.34 -34.43 7.94
CA LYS A 188 -9.58 -33.14 7.29
C LYS A 188 -9.04 -31.95 8.10
N ALA A 189 -9.17 -31.98 9.43
CA ALA A 189 -8.59 -30.96 10.29
C ALA A 189 -7.05 -30.98 10.28
N GLN A 190 -6.42 -32.17 10.29
CA GLN A 190 -4.96 -32.29 10.20
C GLN A 190 -4.42 -31.77 8.87
N GLU A 191 -5.07 -32.09 7.75
CA GLU A 191 -4.69 -31.60 6.42
C GLU A 191 -4.73 -30.06 6.36
N LEU A 192 -5.81 -29.45 6.86
CA LEU A 192 -5.92 -27.99 6.92
C LEU A 192 -4.87 -27.36 7.87
N SER A 193 -4.54 -28.01 8.99
CA SER A 193 -3.46 -27.56 9.89
C SER A 193 -2.10 -27.51 9.18
N ASN A 194 -1.77 -28.54 8.39
CA ASN A 194 -0.53 -28.57 7.60
C ASN A 194 -0.50 -27.43 6.56
N GLN A 195 -1.64 -27.14 5.92
CA GLN A 195 -1.77 -26.04 4.95
C GLN A 195 -1.59 -24.66 5.61
N VAL A 196 -2.11 -24.44 6.83
CA VAL A 196 -1.85 -23.20 7.61
C VAL A 196 -0.34 -23.05 7.88
N GLN A 197 0.33 -24.11 8.32
CA GLN A 197 1.76 -24.07 8.63
C GLN A 197 2.62 -23.77 7.39
N HIS A 198 2.31 -24.39 6.24
CA HIS A 198 3.01 -24.10 4.99
C HIS A 198 2.82 -22.65 4.52
N LYS A 199 1.59 -22.12 4.56
CA LYS A 199 1.34 -20.72 4.18
C LYS A 199 2.06 -19.72 5.09
N ALA A 200 2.10 -19.97 6.40
CA ALA A 200 2.83 -19.14 7.36
C ALA A 200 4.36 -19.10 7.10
N ALA A 201 4.95 -20.25 6.74
CA ALA A 201 6.35 -20.33 6.34
C ALA A 201 6.65 -19.55 5.05
N SER A 202 5.79 -19.68 4.02
CA SER A 202 5.92 -18.93 2.76
C SER A 202 5.81 -17.42 2.95
N ALA A 203 4.87 -16.94 3.78
CA ALA A 203 4.75 -15.53 4.11
C ALA A 203 6.00 -15.00 4.84
N SER A 204 6.57 -15.80 5.75
CA SER A 204 7.78 -15.42 6.49
C SER A 204 9.01 -15.29 5.58
N ALA A 205 9.13 -16.14 4.55
CA ALA A 205 10.20 -16.04 3.55
C ALA A 205 10.05 -14.79 2.67
N ALA A 206 8.83 -14.46 2.23
CA ALA A 206 8.57 -13.26 1.40
C ALA A 206 8.94 -11.94 2.12
N MET A 207 8.77 -11.86 3.44
CA MET A 207 9.20 -10.71 4.25
C MET A 207 10.73 -10.60 4.43
N ALA A 208 11.47 -11.71 4.27
CA ALA A 208 12.93 -11.68 4.32
C ALA A 208 13.51 -11.05 3.04
N ASP A 209 13.01 -11.47 1.87
CA ASP A 209 13.41 -10.91 0.57
C ASP A 209 13.07 -9.42 0.45
N GLN A 210 11.89 -9.00 0.96
CA GLN A 210 11.51 -7.58 1.11
C GLN A 210 12.59 -6.72 1.77
N THR A 211 13.19 -7.24 2.84
CA THR A 211 14.17 -6.49 3.64
C THR A 211 15.47 -6.28 2.84
N ALA A 212 15.88 -7.31 2.08
CA ALA A 212 17.08 -7.24 1.23
C ALA A 212 16.94 -6.25 0.06
N ASP A 213 15.78 -6.22 -0.61
CA ASP A 213 15.52 -5.27 -1.72
C ASP A 213 15.48 -3.82 -1.23
N LEU A 214 14.88 -3.57 -0.06
CA LEU A 214 14.88 -2.24 0.57
C LEU A 214 16.29 -1.78 0.97
N ASP A 215 17.15 -2.68 1.44
CA ASP A 215 18.55 -2.38 1.75
C ASP A 215 19.35 -2.01 0.49
N VAL A 216 19.13 -2.71 -0.64
CA VAL A 216 19.76 -2.38 -1.93
C VAL A 216 19.29 -1.02 -2.46
N ALA A 217 17.97 -0.74 -2.40
CA ALA A 217 17.41 0.55 -2.81
C ALA A 217 17.92 1.71 -1.91
N SER A 218 18.03 1.47 -0.60
CA SER A 218 18.62 2.38 0.39
C SER A 218 20.09 2.68 0.08
N ALA A 219 20.88 1.64 -0.24
CA ALA A 219 22.28 1.78 -0.63
C ALA A 219 22.46 2.60 -1.92
N LEU A 220 21.66 2.31 -2.96
CA LEU A 220 21.69 3.08 -4.22
C LEU A 220 21.28 4.54 -4.02
N SER A 221 20.24 4.79 -3.22
CA SER A 221 19.78 6.15 -2.89
C SER A 221 20.87 6.96 -2.18
N LYS A 222 21.58 6.34 -1.22
CA LYS A 222 22.75 6.92 -0.56
C LYS A 222 23.89 7.19 -1.55
N GLN A 223 24.18 6.26 -2.47
CA GLN A 223 25.23 6.44 -3.48
C GLN A 223 24.93 7.59 -4.45
N LEU A 224 23.68 7.72 -4.92
CA LEU A 224 23.24 8.83 -5.78
C LEU A 224 23.31 10.18 -5.03
N GLN A 225 22.96 10.19 -3.73
CA GLN A 225 23.08 11.39 -2.90
C GLN A 225 24.55 11.80 -2.69
N LEU A 226 25.45 10.84 -2.47
CA LEU A 226 26.90 11.09 -2.41
C LEU A 226 27.44 11.66 -3.73
N ALA A 227 27.04 11.08 -4.87
CA ALA A 227 27.43 11.58 -6.19
C ALA A 227 26.95 13.03 -6.43
N ARG A 228 25.71 13.36 -6.06
CA ARG A 228 25.19 14.75 -6.11
C ARG A 228 26.00 15.70 -5.23
N ASN A 229 26.27 15.32 -3.99
CA ASN A 229 27.07 16.11 -3.04
C ASN A 229 28.47 16.41 -3.63
N GLN A 230 29.13 15.40 -4.19
CA GLN A 230 30.45 15.53 -4.81
C GLN A 230 30.43 16.41 -6.07
N GLN A 231 29.43 16.25 -6.95
CA GLN A 231 29.31 17.08 -8.16
C GLN A 231 29.08 18.56 -7.83
N ALA A 232 28.27 18.86 -6.82
CA ALA A 232 28.03 20.23 -6.37
C ALA A 232 29.28 20.86 -5.73
N LEU A 233 30.01 20.10 -4.92
CA LEU A 233 31.31 20.52 -4.38
C LEU A 233 32.33 20.79 -5.50
N GLY A 234 32.38 19.91 -6.52
CA GLY A 234 33.24 20.10 -7.69
C GLY A 234 32.92 21.39 -8.45
N ARG A 235 31.63 21.65 -8.74
CA ARG A 235 31.18 22.92 -9.35
C ARG A 235 31.59 24.15 -8.53
N TRP A 236 31.47 24.06 -7.21
CA TRP A 236 31.87 25.13 -6.31
C TRP A 236 33.39 25.36 -6.33
N GLN A 237 34.20 24.31 -6.32
CA GLN A 237 35.65 24.39 -6.48
C GLN A 237 36.06 25.00 -7.83
N THR A 238 35.36 24.66 -8.93
CA THR A 238 35.56 25.30 -10.24
C THR A 238 35.32 26.81 -10.16
N TYR A 239 34.22 27.25 -9.54
CA TYR A 239 33.93 28.67 -9.35
C TYR A 239 35.05 29.40 -8.55
N LEU A 240 35.55 28.77 -7.48
CA LEU A 240 36.66 29.34 -6.70
C LEU A 240 37.95 29.46 -7.51
N ALA A 241 38.26 28.47 -8.34
CA ALA A 241 39.43 28.50 -9.23
C ALA A 241 39.30 29.56 -10.34
N GLU A 242 38.12 29.67 -10.96
CA GLU A 242 37.82 30.73 -11.94
C GLU A 242 37.96 32.12 -11.32
N LEU A 243 37.43 32.33 -10.11
CA LEU A 243 37.55 33.60 -9.39
C LEU A 243 39.01 33.91 -9.03
N ALA A 244 39.77 32.94 -8.52
CA ALA A 244 41.19 33.12 -8.22
C ALA A 244 42.01 33.50 -9.46
N ALA A 245 41.71 32.93 -10.63
CA ALA A 245 42.37 33.25 -11.90
C ALA A 245 42.16 34.72 -12.33
N THR A 246 41.07 35.38 -11.90
CA THR A 246 40.85 36.82 -12.15
C THR A 246 41.79 37.75 -11.36
N LYS A 247 42.48 37.21 -10.33
CA LYS A 247 43.27 37.97 -9.34
C LYS A 247 42.46 39.01 -8.52
N VAL A 248 41.13 39.01 -8.61
CA VAL A 248 40.26 39.82 -7.77
C VAL A 248 40.14 39.16 -6.39
N THR A 249 40.65 39.84 -5.35
CA THR A 249 40.34 39.47 -3.96
C THR A 249 38.86 39.74 -3.67
N PRO A 250 38.09 38.76 -3.17
CA PRO A 250 36.69 38.97 -2.82
C PRO A 250 36.52 40.13 -1.82
N PRO A 251 35.74 41.18 -2.15
CA PRO A 251 35.55 42.32 -1.25
C PRO A 251 34.58 41.99 -0.12
N ALA A 252 34.59 42.81 0.93
CA ALA A 252 33.63 42.69 2.04
C ALA A 252 32.20 43.00 1.59
N ALA A 253 31.20 42.38 2.22
CA ALA A 253 29.78 42.49 1.89
C ALA A 253 29.30 43.94 1.80
N ALA A 254 29.75 44.79 2.73
CA ALA A 254 29.41 46.22 2.76
C ALA A 254 29.75 46.97 1.46
N VAL A 255 30.82 46.56 0.76
CA VAL A 255 31.30 47.16 -0.49
C VAL A 255 30.40 46.78 -1.68
N LEU A 256 29.80 45.59 -1.66
CA LEU A 256 28.94 45.09 -2.75
C LEU A 256 27.45 45.44 -2.58
N LYS A 257 27.04 46.02 -1.44
CA LYS A 257 25.62 46.32 -1.16
C LYS A 257 24.95 47.21 -2.21
N ASN A 258 25.69 48.18 -2.77
CA ASN A 258 25.16 49.13 -3.75
C ASN A 258 25.79 48.90 -5.13
N PRO A 259 25.07 48.30 -6.11
CA PRO A 259 25.58 48.09 -7.46
C PRO A 259 26.01 49.37 -8.19
N GLY A 260 25.48 50.54 -7.81
CA GLY A 260 25.89 51.83 -8.39
C GLY A 260 27.17 52.43 -7.79
N LYS A 261 27.82 51.77 -6.82
CA LYS A 261 29.02 52.26 -6.12
C LYS A 261 30.04 51.13 -5.88
N LEU A 262 30.40 50.42 -6.96
CA LEU A 262 31.38 49.33 -6.90
C LEU A 262 32.83 49.84 -7.04
N PRO A 263 33.83 49.13 -6.47
CA PRO A 263 35.25 49.42 -6.67
C PRO A 263 35.69 49.40 -8.13
N THR A 264 36.73 50.17 -8.45
CA THR A 264 37.38 50.18 -9.77
C THR A 264 37.76 48.77 -10.22
N GLY A 265 37.37 48.40 -11.44
CA GLY A 265 37.59 47.06 -12.00
C GLY A 265 36.45 46.07 -11.78
N LEU A 266 35.45 46.42 -10.96
CA LEU A 266 34.21 45.64 -10.79
C LEU A 266 33.03 46.32 -11.50
N ALA A 267 32.17 45.50 -12.09
CA ALA A 267 30.92 45.91 -12.73
C ALA A 267 29.69 45.31 -12.00
N PRO A 268 28.49 45.87 -12.16
CA PRO A 268 27.27 45.24 -11.67
C PRO A 268 27.03 43.90 -12.36
N LEU A 269 26.73 42.84 -11.60
CA LEU A 269 26.17 41.63 -12.20
C LEU A 269 24.71 41.89 -12.55
N THR A 270 24.33 41.75 -13.82
CA THR A 270 22.94 41.93 -14.27
C THR A 270 22.26 40.59 -14.56
N ARG A 271 20.99 40.47 -14.17
CA ARG A 271 20.10 39.34 -14.54
C ARG A 271 18.75 39.89 -14.96
N ARG A 272 18.25 39.44 -16.13
CA ARG A 272 17.00 39.94 -16.75
C ARG A 272 16.92 41.48 -16.81
N GLY A 273 18.02 42.13 -17.19
CA GLY A 273 18.13 43.59 -17.30
C GLY A 273 18.32 44.36 -15.98
N ALA A 274 18.13 43.73 -14.82
CA ALA A 274 18.30 44.37 -13.52
C ALA A 274 19.67 44.04 -12.89
N ALA A 275 20.31 45.01 -12.24
CA ALA A 275 21.49 44.77 -11.40
C ALA A 275 21.10 43.95 -10.16
N VAL A 276 21.94 43.00 -9.78
CA VAL A 276 21.74 42.11 -8.63
C VAL A 276 22.47 42.69 -7.40
N PRO A 277 21.78 43.08 -6.31
CA PRO A 277 22.43 43.69 -5.14
C PRO A 277 23.31 42.71 -4.34
N GLY A 278 24.43 43.18 -3.79
CA GLY A 278 25.30 42.35 -2.95
C GLY A 278 26.25 41.42 -3.73
N VAL A 279 26.38 41.61 -5.03
CA VAL A 279 27.25 40.84 -5.92
C VAL A 279 27.75 41.73 -7.07
N ALA A 280 28.96 41.49 -7.54
CA ALA A 280 29.55 42.16 -8.68
C ALA A 280 29.98 41.14 -9.75
N SER A 281 30.55 41.65 -10.83
CA SER A 281 31.21 40.88 -11.87
C SER A 281 32.54 41.51 -12.26
N VAL A 282 33.42 40.72 -12.86
CA VAL A 282 34.63 41.16 -13.54
C VAL A 282 34.67 40.48 -14.91
N SER A 283 35.13 41.20 -15.94
CA SER A 283 35.30 40.63 -17.29
C SER A 283 36.76 40.28 -17.50
N VAL A 284 37.06 39.00 -17.77
CA VAL A 284 38.40 38.50 -18.05
C VAL A 284 38.37 37.72 -19.35
N ALA A 285 39.19 38.12 -20.33
CA ALA A 285 39.23 37.53 -21.67
C ALA A 285 37.84 37.39 -22.33
N GLY A 286 36.97 38.39 -22.15
CA GLY A 286 35.60 38.41 -22.68
C GLY A 286 34.58 37.55 -21.92
N ARG A 287 34.99 36.87 -20.83
CA ARG A 287 34.09 36.07 -19.97
C ARG A 287 33.76 36.85 -18.71
N THR A 288 32.48 36.96 -18.39
CA THR A 288 31.97 37.57 -17.16
C THR A 288 32.05 36.59 -16.01
N VAL A 289 32.94 36.84 -15.04
CA VAL A 289 33.07 36.05 -13.80
C VAL A 289 32.31 36.75 -12.67
N ARG A 290 31.53 36.00 -11.89
CA ARG A 290 30.78 36.51 -10.73
C ARG A 290 31.70 36.73 -9.53
N VAL A 291 31.67 37.94 -8.96
CA VAL A 291 32.42 38.30 -7.75
C VAL A 291 31.45 38.43 -6.58
N MET A 292 31.40 37.42 -5.73
CA MET A 292 30.63 37.44 -4.47
C MET A 292 31.47 38.00 -3.32
N SER A 293 30.81 38.34 -2.21
CA SER A 293 31.54 38.85 -1.05
C SER A 293 32.37 37.77 -0.35
N ALA A 294 33.41 38.19 0.36
CA ALA A 294 34.25 37.28 1.14
C ALA A 294 33.45 36.49 2.20
N GLU A 295 32.45 37.12 2.80
CA GLU A 295 31.51 36.51 3.75
C GLU A 295 30.65 35.44 3.07
N THR A 296 30.06 35.72 1.90
CA THR A 296 29.29 34.73 1.13
C THR A 296 30.15 33.51 0.77
N ILE A 297 31.38 33.73 0.27
CA ILE A 297 32.27 32.64 -0.13
C ILE A 297 32.65 31.77 1.08
N ARG A 298 32.99 32.38 2.22
CA ARG A 298 33.31 31.64 3.44
C ARG A 298 32.09 30.89 3.99
N ALA A 299 30.90 31.48 3.91
CA ALA A 299 29.67 30.82 4.35
C ALA A 299 29.32 29.58 3.51
N VAL A 300 29.46 29.66 2.18
CA VAL A 300 29.26 28.50 1.29
C VAL A 300 30.35 27.44 1.51
N ASN A 301 31.61 27.83 1.74
CA ASN A 301 32.68 26.90 2.13
C ASN A 301 32.34 26.16 3.43
N GLN A 302 31.86 26.87 4.46
CA GLN A 302 31.44 26.25 5.72
C GLN A 302 30.24 25.32 5.51
N ALA A 303 29.25 25.72 4.70
CA ALA A 303 28.11 24.87 4.34
C ALA A 303 28.53 23.54 3.70
N PHE A 304 29.47 23.56 2.74
CA PHE A 304 30.03 22.34 2.16
C PHE A 304 30.78 21.48 3.19
N GLY A 305 31.44 22.09 4.18
CA GLY A 305 32.05 21.39 5.31
C GLY A 305 31.06 20.69 6.25
N LEU A 306 29.76 21.01 6.16
CA LEU A 306 28.70 20.31 6.89
C LEU A 306 28.11 19.13 6.10
N VAL A 307 28.29 19.08 4.78
CA VAL A 307 27.67 18.04 3.93
C VAL A 307 28.18 16.64 4.34
N GLY A 308 27.25 15.71 4.55
CA GLY A 308 27.48 14.38 5.08
C GLY A 308 27.41 14.28 6.62
N LYS A 309 27.31 15.39 7.36
CA LYS A 309 27.07 15.34 8.82
C LYS A 309 25.64 14.84 9.12
N PRO A 310 25.44 14.02 10.17
CA PRO A 310 24.11 13.53 10.53
C PRO A 310 23.09 14.64 10.83
N TYR A 311 21.82 14.35 10.54
CA TYR A 311 20.69 15.17 10.91
C TYR A 311 20.35 15.00 12.39
N GLY A 312 19.84 16.06 13.03
CA GLY A 312 19.20 15.98 14.34
C GLY A 312 18.12 17.06 14.47
N VAL A 313 16.96 16.68 15.01
CA VAL A 313 15.85 17.63 15.25
C VAL A 313 16.34 18.75 16.16
N ALA A 314 16.16 20.00 15.73
CA ALA A 314 16.65 21.23 16.39
C ALA A 314 18.17 21.31 16.69
N ALA A 315 18.98 20.33 16.25
CA ALA A 315 20.41 20.26 16.57
C ALA A 315 21.23 21.39 15.93
N THR A 316 22.32 21.79 16.58
CA THR A 316 23.10 23.00 16.24
C THR A 316 24.57 22.75 15.90
N GLY A 317 25.00 21.49 15.80
CA GLY A 317 26.40 21.10 15.70
C GLY A 317 27.07 20.85 17.07
N PRO A 318 28.34 20.38 17.09
CA PRO A 318 29.20 20.19 15.92
C PRO A 318 29.01 18.86 15.18
N ASP A 319 28.38 17.87 15.82
CA ASP A 319 28.29 16.50 15.30
C ASP A 319 26.97 16.20 14.57
N THR A 320 25.88 16.86 14.96
CA THR A 320 24.54 16.70 14.36
C THR A 320 23.88 18.05 14.10
N TYR A 321 23.09 18.16 13.02
CA TYR A 321 22.52 19.45 12.58
C TYR A 321 21.06 19.33 12.16
N GLY A 322 20.20 20.22 12.66
CA GLY A 322 18.88 20.51 12.09
C GLY A 322 18.98 21.64 11.06
N CYS A 323 17.90 21.93 10.30
CA CYS A 323 17.94 22.89 9.17
C CYS A 323 18.54 24.24 9.57
N LEU A 324 18.01 24.83 10.64
CA LEU A 324 18.45 26.12 11.17
C LEU A 324 19.80 26.02 11.90
N GLY A 325 20.20 24.84 12.37
CA GLY A 325 21.54 24.60 12.91
C GLY A 325 22.60 24.68 11.81
N ALA A 326 22.41 23.93 10.72
CA ALA A 326 23.30 23.95 9.56
C ALA A 326 23.40 25.37 8.96
N ALA A 327 22.25 26.05 8.77
CA ALA A 327 22.22 27.41 8.26
C ALA A 327 22.96 28.41 9.17
N ARG A 328 22.81 28.29 10.51
CA ARG A 328 23.53 29.14 11.49
C ARG A 328 25.03 28.92 11.44
N VAL A 329 25.49 27.69 11.53
CA VAL A 329 26.93 27.38 11.59
C VAL A 329 27.65 27.74 10.30
N ALA A 330 26.98 27.57 9.15
CA ALA A 330 27.51 28.03 7.87
C ALA A 330 27.65 29.56 7.78
N TRP A 331 26.74 30.34 8.37
CA TRP A 331 26.78 31.81 8.30
C TRP A 331 27.51 32.49 9.47
N GLN A 332 27.90 31.75 10.50
CA GLN A 332 28.69 32.23 11.63
C GLN A 332 30.19 32.31 11.27
N PRO A 333 30.93 33.39 11.62
CA PRO A 333 30.53 34.53 12.44
C PRO A 333 30.02 35.76 11.66
N TYR A 334 29.76 35.65 10.35
CA TYR A 334 29.44 36.81 9.50
C TYR A 334 28.03 37.38 9.74
N THR A 335 27.11 36.56 10.24
CA THR A 335 25.83 37.03 10.78
C THR A 335 25.30 36.08 11.85
N THR A 336 24.30 36.53 12.61
CA THR A 336 23.65 35.76 13.68
C THR A 336 22.20 35.47 13.29
N LEU A 337 21.93 34.28 12.73
CA LEU A 337 20.55 33.92 12.40
C LEU A 337 19.76 33.64 13.71
N PRO A 338 18.51 34.13 13.85
CA PRO A 338 17.64 33.82 14.98
C PRO A 338 17.38 32.33 15.20
N ASN A 339 16.87 31.99 16.40
CA ASN A 339 16.63 30.60 16.83
C ASN A 339 15.37 29.93 16.24
N LEU A 340 14.59 30.62 15.39
CA LEU A 340 13.42 30.08 14.69
C LEU A 340 13.43 30.52 13.23
N VAL A 341 13.08 29.63 12.29
CA VAL A 341 13.07 29.94 10.84
C VAL A 341 12.13 31.11 10.52
N GLY A 342 10.93 31.14 11.10
CA GLY A 342 10.00 32.27 11.01
C GLY A 342 10.54 33.61 11.56
N LYS A 343 11.60 33.60 12.38
CA LYS A 343 12.29 34.82 12.84
C LYS A 343 13.47 35.21 11.94
N VAL A 344 13.97 34.31 11.08
CA VAL A 344 14.99 34.64 10.06
C VAL A 344 14.41 35.56 8.99
N TYR A 345 13.23 35.25 8.46
CA TYR A 345 12.56 36.02 7.39
C TYR A 345 12.49 37.54 7.62
N PRO A 346 11.94 38.07 8.74
CA PRO A 346 11.89 39.52 8.98
C PRO A 346 13.26 40.18 9.17
N GLY A 347 14.33 39.40 9.38
CA GLY A 347 15.67 39.91 9.69
C GLY A 347 16.56 40.19 8.48
N TYR A 348 16.22 39.68 7.28
CA TYR A 348 17.09 39.72 6.11
C TYR A 348 16.36 40.06 4.82
N GLN A 349 16.90 41.02 4.06
CA GLN A 349 16.33 41.46 2.79
C GLN A 349 16.11 40.29 1.81
N ALA A 350 14.84 40.08 1.43
CA ALA A 350 14.47 39.12 0.39
C ALA A 350 14.91 39.58 -1.00
N VAL A 351 15.27 38.62 -1.86
CA VAL A 351 15.67 38.82 -3.26
C VAL A 351 14.74 38.05 -4.21
N PRO A 352 14.49 38.53 -5.44
CA PRO A 352 13.65 37.81 -6.40
C PRO A 352 14.25 36.45 -6.78
N ASN A 353 13.42 35.43 -7.04
CA ASN A 353 13.88 34.06 -7.36
C ASN A 353 14.86 34.01 -8.56
N ALA A 354 14.68 34.87 -9.58
CA ALA A 354 15.61 34.97 -10.71
C ALA A 354 17.01 35.52 -10.34
N GLN A 355 17.14 36.16 -9.18
CA GLN A 355 18.37 36.75 -8.65
C GLN A 355 19.05 35.88 -7.57
N ILE A 356 18.52 34.68 -7.28
CA ILE A 356 19.15 33.72 -6.34
C ILE A 356 20.58 33.40 -6.78
N GLN A 357 21.49 33.38 -5.80
CA GLN A 357 22.90 33.03 -5.98
C GLN A 357 23.40 32.19 -4.80
N PRO A 358 24.57 31.53 -4.91
CA PRO A 358 25.12 30.75 -3.82
C PRO A 358 25.24 31.55 -2.51
N GLY A 359 24.85 30.92 -1.41
CA GLY A 359 24.86 31.52 -0.07
C GLY A 359 23.53 32.13 0.37
N ASP A 360 22.62 32.51 -0.54
CA ASP A 360 21.31 33.02 -0.15
C ASP A 360 20.56 32.01 0.73
N LEU A 361 19.93 32.47 1.81
CA LEU A 361 19.12 31.64 2.68
C LEU A 361 17.77 31.42 2.03
N LEU A 362 17.46 30.17 1.71
CA LEU A 362 16.18 29.77 1.16
C LEU A 362 15.27 29.35 2.30
N VAL A 363 14.15 30.05 2.51
CA VAL A 363 13.13 29.67 3.49
C VAL A 363 11.92 29.07 2.79
N MET A 364 11.43 27.96 3.32
CA MET A 364 10.35 27.14 2.76
C MET A 364 9.25 26.95 3.79
N GLY A 365 8.02 26.81 3.28
CA GLY A 365 6.80 26.84 4.07
C GLY A 365 5.70 27.60 3.31
N SER A 366 4.60 27.92 4.00
CA SER A 366 3.45 28.57 3.37
C SER A 366 2.80 29.60 4.29
N LYS A 367 1.69 30.20 3.86
CA LYS A 367 0.95 31.18 4.67
C LYS A 367 0.32 30.56 5.92
N SER A 368 -0.11 29.31 5.83
CA SER A 368 -0.83 28.55 6.87
C SER A 368 0.06 27.62 7.68
N LEU A 369 1.15 27.12 7.10
CA LEU A 369 2.15 26.30 7.80
C LEU A 369 3.21 27.13 8.53
N GLY A 370 3.29 28.43 8.23
CA GLY A 370 4.45 29.24 8.61
C GLY A 370 5.72 28.83 7.85
N LEU A 371 6.89 29.30 8.32
CA LEU A 371 8.19 28.95 7.73
C LEU A 371 8.85 27.82 8.52
N VAL A 372 8.98 26.66 7.88
CA VAL A 372 9.29 25.37 8.52
C VAL A 372 10.63 24.79 8.10
N HIS A 373 11.22 25.23 6.99
CA HIS A 373 12.51 24.71 6.54
C HIS A 373 13.42 25.83 6.00
N ILE A 374 14.73 25.63 6.12
CA ILE A 374 15.74 26.56 5.65
C ILE A 374 16.95 25.81 5.08
N GLY A 375 17.44 26.30 3.93
CA GLY A 375 18.64 25.82 3.26
C GLY A 375 19.50 26.98 2.75
N ILE A 376 20.66 26.65 2.20
CA ILE A 376 21.61 27.61 1.62
C ILE A 376 21.69 27.36 0.12
N ALA A 377 21.31 28.35 -0.69
CA ALA A 377 21.33 28.24 -2.14
C ALA A 377 22.72 27.89 -2.68
N LEU A 378 22.71 27.15 -3.78
CA LEU A 378 23.82 26.93 -4.70
C LEU A 378 23.40 27.42 -6.10
N ASP A 379 24.25 27.23 -7.10
CA ASP A 379 23.85 27.36 -8.50
C ASP A 379 22.99 26.16 -8.94
N ASN A 380 22.50 26.18 -10.19
CA ASN A 380 21.73 25.10 -10.83
C ASN A 380 20.43 24.69 -10.13
N GLY A 381 19.85 25.56 -9.30
CA GLY A 381 18.59 25.26 -8.59
C GLY A 381 18.77 24.23 -7.47
N GLU A 382 19.96 24.19 -6.85
CA GLU A 382 20.27 23.34 -5.71
C GLU A 382 20.43 24.16 -4.41
N MET A 383 20.41 23.47 -3.28
CA MET A 383 20.72 24.02 -1.97
C MET A 383 21.42 22.99 -1.07
N ILE A 384 22.22 23.47 -0.12
CA ILE A 384 22.68 22.67 1.02
C ILE A 384 21.65 22.82 2.14
N ALA A 385 21.11 21.71 2.62
CA ALA A 385 20.15 21.68 3.71
C ALA A 385 20.38 20.45 4.61
N ALA A 386 20.05 20.56 5.90
CA ALA A 386 19.87 19.38 6.73
C ALA A 386 18.52 18.75 6.35
N ASP A 387 18.50 17.44 6.06
CA ASP A 387 17.32 16.76 5.52
C ASP A 387 17.06 15.48 6.35
N GLU A 388 15.89 15.45 7.00
CA GLU A 388 15.41 14.34 7.81
C GLU A 388 15.20 13.07 6.97
N SER A 389 14.68 13.22 5.75
CA SER A 389 14.45 12.10 4.82
C SER A 389 15.77 11.47 4.33
N LYS A 390 16.89 12.19 4.46
CA LYS A 390 18.25 11.72 4.17
C LYS A 390 19.10 11.49 5.41
N GLY A 391 18.55 11.71 6.61
CA GLY A 391 19.25 11.58 7.89
C GLY A 391 20.53 12.41 7.99
N SER A 392 20.74 13.42 7.15
CA SER A 392 22.03 14.11 7.00
C SER A 392 21.91 15.49 6.35
N VAL A 393 22.98 16.29 6.46
CA VAL A 393 23.17 17.50 5.66
C VAL A 393 23.58 17.10 4.24
N VAL A 394 22.81 17.53 3.26
CA VAL A 394 22.92 17.09 1.86
C VAL A 394 22.80 18.25 0.89
N VAL A 395 23.26 18.04 -0.34
CA VAL A 395 22.86 18.86 -1.48
C VAL A 395 21.56 18.31 -2.05
N THR A 396 20.51 19.12 -2.07
CA THR A 396 19.21 18.79 -2.65
C THR A 396 18.78 19.85 -3.66
N THR A 397 17.75 19.56 -4.46
CA THR A 397 17.13 20.56 -5.35
C THR A 397 16.31 21.54 -4.51
N ILE A 398 16.29 22.81 -4.90
CA ILE A 398 15.34 23.78 -4.36
C ILE A 398 13.93 23.29 -4.68
N PRO A 399 13.04 23.14 -3.69
CA PRO A 399 11.68 22.66 -3.91
C PRO A 399 10.75 23.78 -4.39
N ASP A 400 9.63 23.39 -4.99
CA ASP A 400 8.65 24.33 -5.55
C ASP A 400 7.95 25.19 -4.49
N ASN A 401 7.92 24.74 -3.22
CA ASN A 401 7.40 25.48 -2.07
C ASN A 401 8.42 26.47 -1.43
N LEU A 402 9.32 27.03 -2.25
CA LEU A 402 10.20 28.12 -1.85
C LEU A 402 9.38 29.38 -1.54
N TYR A 403 9.28 29.73 -0.25
CA TYR A 403 8.56 30.92 0.19
C TYR A 403 9.35 32.21 -0.12
N ALA A 404 10.66 32.22 0.17
CA ALA A 404 11.54 33.33 -0.17
C ALA A 404 13.02 32.94 -0.17
N ALA A 405 13.80 33.66 -0.98
CA ALA A 405 15.25 33.74 -0.86
C ALA A 405 15.66 35.02 -0.15
N LEU A 406 16.54 34.93 0.84
CA LEU A 406 17.00 36.03 1.69
C LEU A 406 18.52 36.17 1.52
N ARG A 407 19.03 37.41 1.43
CA ARG A 407 20.46 37.65 1.23
C ARG A 407 21.09 38.29 2.49
N PRO A 408 21.78 37.50 3.35
CA PRO A 408 22.31 38.02 4.63
C PRO A 408 23.25 39.22 4.48
N THR A 409 24.02 39.27 3.38
CA THR A 409 24.98 40.33 3.09
C THR A 409 24.35 41.68 2.76
N LEU A 410 23.04 41.76 2.49
CA LEU A 410 22.32 43.03 2.38
C LEU A 410 21.92 43.60 3.75
N GLY A 411 21.71 42.72 4.75
CA GLY A 411 21.23 43.08 6.08
C GLY A 411 19.70 43.17 6.15
N ALA A 412 19.20 44.00 7.08
CA ALA A 412 17.78 44.14 7.36
C ALA A 412 16.95 44.58 6.12
N PRO A 413 15.69 44.15 6.01
CA PRO A 413 14.81 44.54 4.90
C PRO A 413 14.60 46.05 4.80
N THR A 414 14.61 46.58 3.57
CA THR A 414 14.27 47.98 3.26
C THR A 414 12.78 48.30 3.41
N LYS A 415 11.92 47.28 3.43
CA LYS A 415 10.49 47.36 3.73
C LYS A 415 10.18 46.31 4.80
N PRO A 416 9.31 46.58 5.78
CA PRO A 416 8.92 45.60 6.79
C PRO A 416 8.44 44.28 6.14
N GLN A 417 8.95 43.17 6.64
CA GLN A 417 8.58 41.83 6.22
C GLN A 417 7.96 41.09 7.40
N VAL A 418 6.77 40.52 7.20
CA VAL A 418 6.04 39.76 8.23
C VAL A 418 6.10 38.30 7.84
N ALA A 419 6.63 37.45 8.73
CA ALA A 419 6.62 36.02 8.50
C ALA A 419 5.20 35.46 8.62
N PRO A 420 4.82 34.46 7.80
CA PRO A 420 3.57 33.76 7.97
C PRO A 420 3.55 33.03 9.33
N VAL A 421 2.38 33.04 9.96
CA VAL A 421 2.13 32.42 11.27
C VAL A 421 1.36 31.13 11.02
N ALA A 422 1.79 30.04 11.62
CA ALA A 422 1.08 28.76 11.49
C ALA A 422 -0.34 28.88 12.07
N THR A 423 -1.35 28.43 11.31
CA THR A 423 -2.77 28.49 11.70
C THR A 423 -3.32 27.15 12.19
N SER A 424 -2.53 26.08 12.19
CA SER A 424 -2.85 24.83 12.88
C SER A 424 -1.71 24.39 13.80
N GLU A 425 -2.07 23.75 14.92
CA GLU A 425 -1.12 23.20 15.90
C GLU A 425 -0.65 21.77 15.53
N SER A 426 -1.23 21.16 14.48
CA SER A 426 -1.12 19.73 14.20
C SER A 426 0.08 19.30 13.34
N TYR A 427 0.82 20.23 12.73
CA TYR A 427 1.94 19.88 11.86
C TYR A 427 3.23 19.59 12.64
N ALA A 428 3.56 18.30 12.74
CA ALA A 428 4.88 17.85 13.17
C ALA A 428 5.96 18.40 12.23
N PHE A 429 6.77 19.32 12.73
CA PHE A 429 7.93 19.91 12.04
C PHE A 429 8.88 18.81 11.54
N ARG A 430 9.00 18.65 10.21
CA ARG A 430 9.96 17.72 9.58
C ARG A 430 10.87 18.47 8.62
N CYS A 431 12.16 18.43 8.93
CA CYS A 431 13.17 19.17 8.19
C CYS A 431 13.49 18.49 6.84
N GLY A 432 13.44 19.21 5.72
CA GLY A 432 13.73 18.60 4.41
C GLY A 432 12.61 17.72 3.84
N ASN A 433 11.46 17.58 4.51
CA ASN A 433 10.28 16.98 3.91
C ASN A 433 9.63 17.98 2.93
N THR A 434 10.20 18.07 1.73
CA THR A 434 9.73 19.00 0.67
C THR A 434 8.51 18.50 -0.08
N ALA A 435 8.25 17.18 -0.02
CA ALA A 435 6.94 16.62 -0.26
C ALA A 435 6.18 16.66 1.06
N THR A 436 5.18 17.55 1.17
CA THR A 436 4.21 17.50 2.26
C THR A 436 3.39 16.22 2.13
N SER A 437 3.84 15.17 2.81
CA SER A 437 3.11 13.90 2.95
C SER A 437 1.90 14.13 3.86
N TYR A 438 0.81 14.63 3.30
CA TYR A 438 -0.48 14.66 3.98
C TYR A 438 -0.99 13.22 4.06
N ASP A 439 -1.22 12.74 5.28
CA ASP A 439 -2.02 11.56 5.49
C ASP A 439 -3.49 11.93 5.21
N VAL A 440 -3.92 11.62 3.99
CA VAL A 440 -5.29 11.88 3.51
C VAL A 440 -6.26 10.76 3.87
N GLY A 441 -5.81 9.77 4.66
CA GLY A 441 -6.54 8.54 4.93
C GLY A 441 -6.59 7.59 3.72
N SER A 442 -6.88 6.32 3.99
CA SER A 442 -7.11 5.26 3.00
C SER A 442 -8.48 5.33 2.30
N GLY A 443 -9.18 6.47 2.39
CA GLY A 443 -10.52 6.64 1.83
C GLY A 443 -10.48 6.67 0.31
N SER A 444 -11.32 5.85 -0.34
CA SER A 444 -11.45 5.79 -1.80
C SER A 444 -11.81 7.17 -2.39
N TRP A 445 -10.95 7.68 -3.27
CA TRP A 445 -11.26 8.87 -4.08
C TRP A 445 -12.00 8.48 -5.37
N THR A 446 -12.86 9.39 -5.85
CA THR A 446 -13.57 9.27 -7.14
C THR A 446 -13.55 10.59 -7.91
N TRP A 447 -13.94 10.57 -9.18
CA TRP A 447 -14.05 11.79 -10.00
C TRP A 447 -15.21 12.69 -9.53
N PRO A 448 -15.03 14.02 -9.57
CA PRO A 448 -16.05 14.96 -9.09
C PRO A 448 -17.27 15.05 -10.03
N LEU A 449 -17.17 14.50 -11.24
CA LEU A 449 -18.22 14.41 -12.26
C LEU A 449 -18.33 12.96 -12.75
N PRO A 450 -19.51 12.48 -13.18
CA PRO A 450 -19.64 11.17 -13.82
C PRO A 450 -18.83 11.08 -15.12
N ASP A 451 -18.31 9.90 -15.43
CA ASP A 451 -17.59 9.62 -16.67
C ASP A 451 -18.40 10.01 -17.91
N GLU A 452 -17.72 10.40 -18.99
CA GLU A 452 -18.29 10.86 -20.27
C GLU A 452 -19.16 12.14 -20.21
N THR A 453 -19.33 12.78 -19.03
CA THR A 453 -20.14 14.01 -18.89
C THR A 453 -19.35 15.33 -18.94
N TYR A 454 -18.03 15.24 -19.14
CA TYR A 454 -17.10 16.38 -19.07
C TYR A 454 -15.87 16.24 -19.98
N ASP A 455 -15.27 17.37 -20.33
CA ASP A 455 -13.93 17.47 -20.91
C ASP A 455 -12.90 17.90 -19.83
N ILE A 456 -11.60 17.74 -20.11
CA ILE A 456 -10.53 18.35 -19.31
C ILE A 456 -10.19 19.72 -19.90
N GLY A 457 -10.57 20.78 -19.17
CA GLY A 457 -10.36 22.18 -19.55
C GLY A 457 -9.06 22.77 -19.00
N THR A 458 -9.11 24.05 -18.62
CA THR A 458 -7.98 24.83 -18.11
C THR A 458 -7.26 24.12 -16.96
N PRO A 459 -5.98 23.74 -17.12
CA PRO A 459 -5.24 23.05 -16.07
C PRO A 459 -4.83 23.96 -14.91
N PHE A 460 -4.57 23.34 -13.77
CA PHE A 460 -3.94 23.98 -12.62
C PHE A 460 -2.61 24.63 -12.99
N GLY A 461 -2.34 25.81 -12.43
CA GLY A 461 -1.10 26.55 -12.64
C GLY A 461 -0.99 27.28 -13.98
N GLN A 462 -2.01 27.22 -14.86
CA GLN A 462 -2.01 28.00 -16.10
C GLN A 462 -1.85 29.49 -15.78
N SER A 463 -0.80 30.12 -16.29
CA SER A 463 -0.51 31.54 -16.05
C SER A 463 -1.34 32.44 -16.96
N GLY A 464 -1.85 33.55 -16.42
CA GLY A 464 -2.61 34.53 -17.20
C GLY A 464 -3.26 35.62 -16.35
N SER A 465 -3.61 36.74 -17.00
CA SER A 465 -4.22 37.91 -16.35
C SER A 465 -5.70 37.74 -15.99
N MET A 466 -6.33 36.61 -16.34
CA MET A 466 -7.72 36.33 -15.98
C MET A 466 -7.89 35.93 -14.50
N TRP A 467 -6.80 35.53 -13.84
CA TRP A 467 -6.80 35.11 -12.43
C TRP A 467 -6.10 36.16 -11.56
N ALA A 468 -6.71 36.52 -10.42
CA ALA A 468 -6.18 37.57 -9.52
C ALA A 468 -4.81 37.23 -8.90
N THR A 469 -4.48 35.94 -8.82
CA THR A 469 -3.19 35.35 -8.44
C THR A 469 -2.15 35.35 -9.57
N GLY A 470 -2.56 35.65 -10.81
CA GLY A 470 -1.76 35.48 -12.03
C GLY A 470 -1.68 34.04 -12.55
N VAL A 471 -2.26 33.06 -11.83
CA VAL A 471 -2.27 31.63 -12.17
C VAL A 471 -3.59 30.97 -11.79
N HIS A 472 -4.01 29.99 -12.59
CA HIS A 472 -5.21 29.20 -12.31
C HIS A 472 -5.02 28.29 -11.07
N THR A 473 -5.98 28.31 -10.14
CA THR A 473 -5.87 27.64 -8.82
C THR A 473 -6.53 26.26 -8.74
N GLY A 474 -7.25 25.84 -9.78
CA GLY A 474 -7.94 24.55 -9.83
C GLY A 474 -7.73 23.82 -11.15
N GLN A 475 -8.49 22.77 -11.37
CA GLN A 475 -8.70 22.15 -12.67
C GLN A 475 -10.13 22.45 -13.11
N ASP A 476 -10.29 23.00 -14.30
CA ASP A 476 -11.61 23.20 -14.89
C ASP A 476 -12.04 21.94 -15.65
N PHE A 477 -13.28 21.54 -15.46
CA PHE A 477 -13.94 20.47 -16.20
C PHE A 477 -15.18 21.02 -16.92
N PRO A 478 -15.03 21.46 -18.19
CA PRO A 478 -16.15 21.87 -19.04
C PRO A 478 -17.21 20.76 -19.11
N ALA A 479 -18.44 21.12 -18.76
CA ALA A 479 -19.55 20.19 -18.65
C ALA A 479 -20.87 20.96 -18.78
N ALA A 480 -21.94 20.29 -19.21
CA ALA A 480 -23.24 20.93 -19.36
C ALA A 480 -23.79 21.45 -18.01
N VAL A 481 -24.50 22.59 -18.04
CA VAL A 481 -25.24 23.07 -16.87
C VAL A 481 -26.23 22.00 -16.43
N GLY A 482 -26.20 21.66 -15.14
CA GLY A 482 -27.03 20.60 -14.56
C GLY A 482 -26.35 19.24 -14.41
N THR A 483 -25.17 19.01 -15.00
CA THR A 483 -24.38 17.78 -14.77
C THR A 483 -24.11 17.59 -13.27
N THR A 484 -24.35 16.38 -12.76
CA THR A 484 -24.17 16.02 -11.34
C THR A 484 -22.74 16.26 -10.87
N VAL A 485 -22.58 16.92 -9.73
CA VAL A 485 -21.29 17.07 -9.02
C VAL A 485 -21.30 16.17 -7.78
N ARG A 486 -20.19 15.46 -7.56
CA ARG A 486 -20.00 14.47 -6.49
C ARG A 486 -18.85 14.85 -5.55
N ALA A 487 -18.98 14.51 -4.28
CA ALA A 487 -17.88 14.54 -3.33
C ALA A 487 -16.82 13.52 -3.75
N VAL A 488 -15.57 13.95 -3.93
CA VAL A 488 -14.49 13.04 -4.37
C VAL A 488 -14.07 12.06 -3.27
N THR A 489 -14.17 12.45 -2.00
CA THR A 489 -13.94 11.58 -0.84
C THR A 489 -14.76 12.06 0.36
N SER A 490 -14.80 11.28 1.44
CA SER A 490 -15.64 11.53 2.62
C SER A 490 -15.15 12.74 3.44
N GLY A 491 -16.06 13.52 4.02
CA GLY A 491 -15.71 14.70 4.82
C GLY A 491 -16.93 15.49 5.31
N VAL A 492 -16.70 16.73 5.75
CA VAL A 492 -17.75 17.64 6.22
C VAL A 492 -17.88 18.83 5.27
N ALA A 493 -19.07 18.98 4.67
CA ALA A 493 -19.38 20.07 3.75
C ALA A 493 -19.42 21.44 4.45
N ARG A 494 -19.09 22.47 3.69
CA ARG A 494 -19.35 23.90 3.94
C ARG A 494 -19.94 24.51 2.68
N VAL A 495 -20.96 25.34 2.83
CA VAL A 495 -21.62 26.02 1.70
C VAL A 495 -21.23 27.50 1.73
N GLU A 496 -20.61 27.97 0.65
CA GLU A 496 -20.05 29.32 0.53
C GLU A 496 -20.56 30.00 -0.75
N HIS A 497 -20.66 31.33 -0.73
CA HIS A 497 -21.08 32.13 -1.89
C HIS A 497 -20.11 33.28 -2.21
N PRO A 498 -18.79 33.04 -2.43
CA PRO A 498 -17.85 34.10 -2.72
C PRO A 498 -18.02 34.58 -4.17
N ALA A 499 -17.90 35.89 -4.39
CA ALA A 499 -18.21 36.53 -5.67
C ALA A 499 -17.46 35.95 -6.90
N TRP A 500 -16.29 35.33 -6.70
CA TRP A 500 -15.55 34.66 -7.78
C TRP A 500 -16.11 33.29 -8.14
N ALA A 501 -16.61 32.51 -7.17
CA ALA A 501 -17.06 31.13 -7.38
C ALA A 501 -18.56 31.01 -7.66
N GLY A 502 -19.36 32.03 -7.32
CA GLY A 502 -20.81 31.86 -7.27
C GLY A 502 -21.16 30.92 -6.11
N ASN A 503 -21.95 29.87 -6.38
CA ASN A 503 -22.16 28.81 -5.38
C ASN A 503 -20.93 27.90 -5.31
N LEU A 504 -20.42 27.72 -4.09
CA LEU A 504 -19.27 26.89 -3.77
C LEU A 504 -19.66 25.88 -2.69
N VAL A 505 -19.38 24.60 -2.94
CA VAL A 505 -19.24 23.62 -1.86
C VAL A 505 -17.75 23.47 -1.56
N ARG A 506 -17.37 23.55 -0.29
CA ARG A 506 -16.08 23.07 0.22
C ARG A 506 -16.32 21.82 1.05
N ILE A 507 -15.44 20.83 0.98
CA ILE A 507 -15.46 19.69 1.90
C ILE A 507 -14.15 19.68 2.67
N ASP A 508 -14.23 19.71 4.01
CA ASP A 508 -13.10 19.47 4.91
C ASP A 508 -12.98 17.96 5.15
N HIS A 509 -11.83 17.39 4.82
CA HIS A 509 -11.54 15.97 4.92
C HIS A 509 -10.68 15.64 6.17
N GLY A 510 -10.36 16.64 7.00
CA GLY A 510 -9.42 16.51 8.11
C GLY A 510 -7.96 16.71 7.67
N ASN A 511 -7.04 16.77 8.64
CA ASN A 511 -5.60 16.95 8.44
C ASN A 511 -5.16 18.16 7.58
N GLY A 512 -6.07 19.12 7.35
CA GLY A 512 -5.88 20.27 6.46
C GLY A 512 -6.03 19.96 4.98
N LEU A 513 -6.60 18.80 4.62
CA LEU A 513 -7.05 18.51 3.26
C LEU A 513 -8.47 19.07 3.07
N GLU A 514 -8.67 19.89 2.05
CA GLU A 514 -9.99 20.35 1.61
C GLU A 514 -10.17 20.10 0.11
N THR A 515 -11.42 19.97 -0.34
CA THR A 515 -11.78 20.05 -1.77
C THR A 515 -12.84 21.11 -2.02
N LEU A 516 -12.76 21.81 -3.15
CA LEU A 516 -13.66 22.91 -3.52
C LEU A 516 -14.33 22.62 -4.87
N TYR A 517 -15.62 22.94 -4.96
CA TYR A 517 -16.49 22.71 -6.12
C TYR A 517 -17.22 24.02 -6.43
N ALA A 518 -16.68 24.81 -7.36
CA ALA A 518 -17.15 26.15 -7.68
C ALA A 518 -18.03 26.20 -8.95
N HIS A 519 -18.63 27.36 -9.19
CA HIS A 519 -19.52 27.70 -10.32
C HIS A 519 -20.83 26.90 -10.37
N LEU A 520 -21.24 26.31 -9.25
CA LEU A 520 -22.39 25.40 -9.21
C LEU A 520 -23.72 26.11 -9.51
N SER A 521 -24.57 25.51 -10.34
CA SER A 521 -25.94 26.01 -10.57
C SER A 521 -26.88 25.65 -9.41
N ARG A 522 -26.54 24.61 -8.64
CA ARG A 522 -27.33 24.11 -7.50
C ARG A 522 -26.40 23.43 -6.50
N VAL A 523 -26.72 23.58 -5.22
CA VAL A 523 -26.09 22.88 -4.09
C VAL A 523 -27.12 21.92 -3.49
N ASP A 524 -26.74 20.65 -3.31
CA ASP A 524 -27.62 19.56 -2.85
C ASP A 524 -27.29 19.11 -1.42
N VAL A 525 -26.44 19.84 -0.69
CA VAL A 525 -26.02 19.57 0.70
C VAL A 525 -26.16 20.80 1.60
N ALA A 526 -26.32 20.57 2.91
CA ALA A 526 -26.36 21.61 3.92
C ALA A 526 -24.97 21.96 4.48
N ASP A 527 -24.81 23.17 5.01
CA ASP A 527 -23.60 23.56 5.74
C ASP A 527 -23.40 22.68 6.98
N GLY A 528 -22.19 22.14 7.16
CA GLY A 528 -21.86 21.19 8.23
C GLY A 528 -22.31 19.73 7.98
N GLN A 529 -22.91 19.41 6.83
CA GLN A 529 -23.33 18.04 6.51
C GLN A 529 -22.13 17.10 6.31
N GLN A 530 -22.17 15.90 6.91
CA GLN A 530 -21.24 14.83 6.56
C GLN A 530 -21.60 14.23 5.20
N VAL A 531 -20.60 14.01 4.36
CA VAL A 531 -20.73 13.42 3.02
C VAL A 531 -19.76 12.27 2.82
N THR A 532 -20.12 11.29 1.99
CA THR A 532 -19.24 10.17 1.61
C THR A 532 -18.71 10.31 0.18
N ALA A 533 -17.62 9.62 -0.13
CA ALA A 533 -17.11 9.49 -1.50
C ALA A 533 -18.23 9.10 -2.50
N GLY A 534 -18.28 9.79 -3.64
CA GLY A 534 -19.28 9.58 -4.70
C GLY A 534 -20.67 10.17 -4.44
N GLN A 535 -20.96 10.66 -3.23
CA GLN A 535 -22.25 11.29 -2.92
C GLN A 535 -22.45 12.55 -3.76
N GLN A 536 -23.65 12.73 -4.34
CA GLN A 536 -24.00 13.97 -5.02
C GLN A 536 -24.06 15.15 -4.03
N ILE A 537 -23.43 16.26 -4.41
CA ILE A 537 -23.34 17.50 -3.60
C ILE A 537 -23.87 18.75 -4.32
N GLY A 538 -24.15 18.66 -5.63
CA GLY A 538 -24.67 19.78 -6.42
C GLY A 538 -24.72 19.47 -7.90
N ALA A 539 -24.78 20.53 -8.71
CA ALA A 539 -24.72 20.44 -10.17
C ALA A 539 -23.88 21.56 -10.79
N VAL A 540 -23.21 21.23 -11.90
CA VAL A 540 -22.43 22.15 -12.74
C VAL A 540 -23.28 23.35 -13.15
N GLY A 541 -22.65 24.52 -13.20
CA GLY A 541 -23.28 25.76 -13.63
C GLY A 541 -22.29 26.70 -14.31
N THR A 542 -22.57 27.99 -14.19
CA THR A 542 -21.70 29.07 -14.68
C THR A 542 -21.77 30.29 -13.75
N GLU A 543 -22.09 30.07 -12.48
CA GLU A 543 -22.29 31.12 -11.48
C GLU A 543 -20.98 31.80 -11.08
N GLY A 544 -21.02 33.08 -10.68
CA GLY A 544 -19.82 33.84 -10.31
C GLY A 544 -18.98 34.27 -11.52
N ASN A 545 -17.66 34.29 -11.37
CA ASN A 545 -16.72 34.72 -12.41
C ASN A 545 -16.32 33.56 -13.33
N SER A 546 -17.25 33.15 -14.19
CA SER A 546 -17.06 32.07 -15.17
C SER A 546 -17.16 32.58 -16.61
N THR A 547 -16.40 31.96 -17.53
CA THR A 547 -16.47 32.21 -18.98
C THR A 547 -17.40 31.25 -19.72
N GLY A 548 -17.97 30.25 -19.04
CA GLY A 548 -18.92 29.28 -19.60
C GLY A 548 -19.16 28.07 -18.68
N PRO A 549 -20.07 27.15 -19.02
CA PRO A 549 -20.41 26.00 -18.18
C PRO A 549 -19.23 25.07 -17.89
N HIS A 550 -18.84 24.98 -16.61
CA HIS A 550 -17.80 24.05 -16.13
C HIS A 550 -17.89 23.87 -14.61
N LEU A 551 -17.32 22.76 -14.12
CA LEU A 551 -16.91 22.66 -12.71
C LEU A 551 -15.48 23.22 -12.59
N HIS A 552 -15.27 24.19 -11.70
CA HIS A 552 -13.93 24.51 -11.22
C HIS A 552 -13.67 23.73 -9.93
N PHE A 553 -12.71 22.82 -9.98
CA PHE A 553 -12.37 21.92 -8.88
C PHE A 553 -10.98 22.23 -8.32
N GLU A 554 -10.88 22.44 -7.00
CA GLU A 554 -9.58 22.54 -6.32
C GLU A 554 -9.40 21.43 -5.28
N VAL A 555 -8.16 20.96 -5.14
CA VAL A 555 -7.69 20.31 -3.90
C VAL A 555 -6.84 21.34 -3.16
N ARG A 556 -7.08 21.50 -1.86
CA ARG A 556 -6.29 22.38 -1.00
C ARG A 556 -5.63 21.61 0.12
N LEU A 557 -4.42 22.03 0.44
CA LEU A 557 -3.54 21.39 1.40
C LEU A 557 -2.98 22.45 2.35
N GLY A 558 -3.43 22.43 3.61
CA GLY A 558 -3.28 23.54 4.54
C GLY A 558 -3.97 24.81 4.04
N GLY A 559 -5.01 24.70 3.21
CA GLY A 559 -5.70 25.85 2.58
C GLY A 559 -4.99 26.47 1.37
N ASP A 560 -3.78 26.03 1.01
CA ASP A 560 -3.12 26.43 -0.25
C ASP A 560 -3.56 25.48 -1.40
N PRO A 561 -3.91 26.00 -2.60
CA PRO A 561 -4.34 25.17 -3.73
C PRO A 561 -3.17 24.39 -4.35
N VAL A 562 -3.40 23.11 -4.62
CA VAL A 562 -2.47 22.20 -5.29
C VAL A 562 -3.10 21.62 -6.55
N ASN A 563 -2.28 21.03 -7.43
CA ASN A 563 -2.80 20.35 -8.62
C ASN A 563 -3.79 19.25 -8.19
N PRO A 564 -5.07 19.29 -8.64
CA PRO A 564 -6.08 18.31 -8.23
C PRO A 564 -5.94 16.95 -8.93
N MET A 565 -5.49 16.96 -10.19
CA MET A 565 -5.43 15.77 -11.06
C MET A 565 -4.66 14.57 -10.48
N PRO A 566 -3.53 14.75 -9.76
CA PRO A 566 -2.87 13.68 -9.02
C PRO A 566 -3.81 12.89 -8.10
N PHE A 567 -4.68 13.56 -7.34
CA PHE A 567 -5.55 12.95 -6.35
C PHE A 567 -6.70 12.17 -7.00
N LEU A 568 -7.19 12.67 -8.14
CA LEU A 568 -8.25 12.04 -8.93
C LEU A 568 -7.75 10.79 -9.68
N ALA A 569 -6.48 10.78 -10.13
CA ALA A 569 -5.93 9.69 -10.93
C ALA A 569 -5.54 8.44 -10.12
N THR A 570 -5.19 8.57 -8.83
CA THR A 570 -4.62 7.46 -8.02
C THR A 570 -5.55 6.92 -6.93
N GLY A 571 -6.78 7.42 -6.79
CA GLY A 571 -7.74 6.93 -5.78
C GLY A 571 -7.37 7.27 -4.32
N SER A 572 -6.27 8.00 -4.12
CA SER A 572 -5.64 8.36 -2.84
C SER A 572 -4.56 9.40 -3.11
N ALA A 573 -4.16 10.21 -2.12
CA ALA A 573 -2.94 11.03 -2.21
C ALA A 573 -1.66 10.20 -2.00
N SER A 574 -1.69 8.92 -2.38
CA SER A 574 -0.49 8.15 -2.65
C SER A 574 0.23 8.83 -3.80
N THR A 575 1.22 9.64 -3.43
CA THR A 575 2.15 10.19 -4.41
C THR A 575 2.70 9.05 -5.25
N GLY A 576 2.54 9.14 -6.57
CA GLY A 576 3.10 8.16 -7.49
C GLY A 576 4.62 8.11 -7.42
N TRP A 577 5.24 7.31 -8.28
CA TRP A 577 6.66 6.95 -8.17
C TRP A 577 7.58 8.11 -7.73
N GLY A 578 8.24 7.92 -6.58
CA GLY A 578 9.22 8.86 -6.04
C GLY A 578 8.66 10.16 -5.45
N GLY A 579 7.35 10.26 -5.23
CA GLY A 579 6.68 11.48 -4.76
C GLY A 579 5.93 12.25 -5.84
N TYR A 580 5.88 11.73 -7.08
CA TYR A 580 5.45 12.48 -8.26
C TYR A 580 4.23 11.86 -8.94
N SER A 581 3.39 12.71 -9.50
CA SER A 581 2.19 12.33 -10.22
C SER A 581 2.49 11.98 -11.67
N ASN A 582 1.56 11.31 -12.34
CA ASN A 582 1.68 10.97 -13.76
C ASN A 582 1.93 12.23 -14.62
N GLY A 583 3.00 12.21 -15.41
CA GLY A 583 3.43 13.34 -16.24
C GLY A 583 4.07 14.50 -15.46
N MET A 584 4.21 14.39 -14.13
CA MET A 584 4.78 15.43 -13.26
C MET A 584 6.11 15.00 -12.60
N ILE A 585 6.74 13.93 -13.10
CA ILE A 585 8.10 13.53 -12.70
C ILE A 585 9.10 14.58 -13.21
N PRO A 586 9.90 15.22 -12.34
CA PRO A 586 10.91 16.18 -12.78
C PRO A 586 11.99 15.52 -13.64
N SER A 587 12.49 16.20 -14.67
CA SER A 587 13.54 15.67 -15.55
C SER A 587 14.81 15.24 -14.80
N GLY A 588 15.17 15.95 -13.72
CA GLY A 588 16.27 15.58 -12.82
C GLY A 588 16.01 14.36 -11.91
N LYS A 589 14.88 13.68 -12.07
CA LYS A 589 14.52 12.39 -11.46
C LYS A 589 14.36 11.27 -12.48
N LEU A 590 14.37 11.61 -13.77
CA LEU A 590 14.40 10.66 -14.88
C LEU A 590 15.84 10.42 -15.33
N CYS A 591 16.08 9.29 -15.97
CA CYS A 591 17.35 8.94 -16.59
C CYS A 591 17.22 9.01 -18.12
N ALA A 592 18.20 9.63 -18.76
CA ALA A 592 18.25 9.72 -20.22
C ALA A 592 18.59 8.37 -20.85
N ILE A 593 17.90 8.03 -21.95
CA ILE A 593 18.13 6.82 -22.75
C ILE A 593 18.67 7.12 -24.16
N GLY A 594 18.88 8.40 -24.50
CA GLY A 594 19.42 8.87 -25.77
C GLY A 594 18.44 9.75 -26.54
N SER A 595 18.94 10.55 -27.50
CA SER A 595 18.14 11.38 -28.41
C SER A 595 17.09 12.30 -27.75
N GLY A 596 17.32 12.74 -26.51
CA GLY A 596 16.37 13.56 -25.74
C GLY A 596 15.29 12.76 -25.00
N HIS A 597 15.20 11.45 -25.21
CA HIS A 597 14.28 10.56 -24.51
C HIS A 597 14.76 10.27 -23.08
N MET A 598 13.78 10.19 -22.18
CA MET A 598 13.97 9.96 -20.75
C MET A 598 12.96 8.93 -20.27
N LEU A 599 13.35 8.16 -19.26
CA LEU A 599 12.49 7.19 -18.57
C LEU A 599 12.77 7.24 -17.06
N ARG A 600 11.91 6.58 -16.28
CA ARG A 600 12.17 6.20 -14.90
C ARG A 600 13.51 5.46 -14.82
N CYS A 601 14.34 5.70 -13.80
CA CYS A 601 15.74 5.27 -13.87
C CYS A 601 15.97 3.74 -13.90
N ASP A 602 15.05 2.97 -13.34
CA ASP A 602 14.95 1.51 -13.46
C ASP A 602 14.54 1.08 -14.88
N ALA A 603 13.48 1.69 -15.43
CA ALA A 603 13.03 1.48 -16.81
C ALA A 603 14.14 1.85 -17.83
N ALA A 604 14.87 2.94 -17.59
CA ALA A 604 16.01 3.36 -18.39
C ALA A 604 17.14 2.33 -18.38
N ALA A 605 17.49 1.79 -17.20
CA ALA A 605 18.52 0.76 -17.07
C ALA A 605 18.12 -0.55 -17.77
N ALA A 606 16.84 -0.93 -17.69
CA ALA A 606 16.27 -2.05 -18.43
C ALA A 606 16.29 -1.82 -19.96
N TYR A 607 15.85 -0.64 -20.41
CA TYR A 607 15.86 -0.24 -21.82
C TYR A 607 17.26 -0.28 -22.41
N LEU A 608 18.28 0.22 -21.69
CA LEU A 608 19.66 0.22 -22.17
C LEU A 608 20.22 -1.21 -22.32
N LYS A 609 19.82 -2.17 -21.46
CA LYS A 609 20.16 -3.59 -21.62
C LYS A 609 19.48 -4.18 -22.86
N LEU A 610 18.17 -3.94 -23.04
CA LEU A 610 17.41 -4.38 -24.21
C LEU A 610 17.97 -3.82 -25.51
N ALA A 611 18.24 -2.50 -25.55
CA ALA A 611 18.80 -1.83 -26.72
C ALA A 611 20.23 -2.33 -27.06
N SER A 612 21.02 -2.71 -26.05
CA SER A 612 22.33 -3.36 -26.24
C SER A 612 22.18 -4.75 -26.86
N ALA A 613 21.25 -5.57 -26.35
CA ALA A 613 20.97 -6.91 -26.89
C ALA A 613 20.43 -6.84 -28.33
N TYR A 614 19.46 -5.95 -28.59
CA TYR A 614 18.93 -5.67 -29.92
C TYR A 614 20.02 -5.23 -30.90
N ARG A 615 20.96 -4.38 -30.44
CA ARG A 615 22.12 -3.96 -31.25
C ARG A 615 23.08 -5.12 -31.52
N GLY A 616 23.27 -6.03 -30.56
CA GLY A 616 24.02 -7.27 -30.78
C GLY A 616 23.38 -8.17 -31.85
N GLN A 617 22.05 -8.27 -31.87
CA GLN A 617 21.30 -9.08 -32.83
C GLN A 617 21.27 -8.47 -34.24
N PHE A 618 21.01 -7.16 -34.37
CA PHE A 618 20.70 -6.53 -35.65
C PHE A 618 21.76 -5.54 -36.17
N GLY A 619 22.85 -5.31 -35.43
CA GLY A 619 23.89 -4.34 -35.77
C GLY A 619 23.43 -2.87 -35.74
N LYS A 620 22.19 -2.59 -35.33
CA LYS A 620 21.55 -1.27 -35.34
C LYS A 620 21.06 -0.92 -33.94
N SER A 621 21.09 0.36 -33.58
CA SER A 621 20.47 0.83 -32.33
C SER A 621 18.95 0.63 -32.38
N LEU A 622 18.35 0.32 -31.23
CA LEU A 622 16.89 0.32 -31.08
C LEU A 622 16.36 1.75 -31.32
N CYS A 623 15.39 1.88 -32.23
CA CYS A 623 14.83 3.14 -32.68
C CYS A 623 13.63 3.51 -31.78
N ILE A 624 13.56 4.75 -31.33
CA ILE A 624 12.55 5.26 -30.41
C ILE A 624 11.92 6.55 -30.96
N THR A 625 10.61 6.70 -30.84
CA THR A 625 9.81 7.86 -31.25
C THR A 625 9.16 8.61 -30.08
N ASP A 626 8.82 7.93 -28.98
CA ASP A 626 8.32 8.57 -27.75
C ASP A 626 8.77 7.78 -26.50
N SER A 627 8.76 8.44 -25.35
CA SER A 627 9.23 7.91 -24.06
C SER A 627 8.43 8.55 -22.91
N TYR A 628 9.08 9.10 -21.88
CA TYR A 628 8.38 9.89 -20.86
C TYR A 628 7.61 11.08 -21.46
N ARG A 629 6.31 11.18 -21.14
CA ARG A 629 5.40 12.23 -21.62
C ARG A 629 4.87 13.06 -20.45
N SER A 630 5.32 14.31 -20.35
CA SER A 630 4.86 15.24 -19.30
C SER A 630 3.35 15.48 -19.36
N TYR A 631 2.75 15.90 -18.25
CA TYR A 631 1.31 16.15 -18.15
C TYR A 631 0.84 17.18 -19.18
N ALA A 632 1.59 18.27 -19.35
CA ALA A 632 1.33 19.26 -20.41
C ALA A 632 1.37 18.65 -21.82
N SER A 633 2.30 17.72 -22.09
CA SER A 633 2.36 16.99 -23.36
C SER A 633 1.19 16.01 -23.53
N GLN A 634 0.69 15.41 -22.45
CA GLN A 634 -0.50 14.56 -22.47
C GLN A 634 -1.77 15.36 -22.75
N VAL A 635 -2.01 16.49 -22.05
CA VAL A 635 -3.12 17.42 -22.33
C VAL A 635 -3.09 17.86 -23.79
N SER A 636 -1.92 18.29 -24.27
CA SER A 636 -1.73 18.72 -25.66
C SER A 636 -1.97 17.59 -26.69
N LEU A 637 -1.64 16.34 -26.35
CA LEU A 637 -1.91 15.17 -27.20
C LEU A 637 -3.39 14.80 -27.20
N TYR A 638 -4.04 14.79 -26.04
CA TYR A 638 -5.46 14.49 -25.86
C TYR A 638 -6.34 15.49 -26.60
N GLN A 639 -6.07 16.79 -26.47
CA GLN A 639 -6.79 17.85 -27.21
C GLN A 639 -6.70 17.70 -28.74
N ARG A 640 -5.59 17.17 -29.28
CA ARG A 640 -5.43 16.93 -30.73
C ARG A 640 -6.02 15.61 -31.20
N LYS A 641 -6.09 14.61 -30.33
CA LYS A 641 -6.41 13.22 -30.67
C LYS A 641 -7.12 12.51 -29.51
N PRO A 642 -8.32 12.95 -29.08
CA PRO A 642 -8.94 12.44 -27.86
C PRO A 642 -9.27 10.94 -27.92
N SER A 643 -9.61 10.42 -29.11
CA SER A 643 -9.84 8.98 -29.35
C SER A 643 -8.55 8.13 -29.43
N LEU A 644 -7.37 8.76 -29.52
CA LEU A 644 -6.07 8.08 -29.66
C LEU A 644 -5.08 8.46 -28.54
N ALA A 645 -5.54 9.04 -27.45
CA ALA A 645 -4.71 9.41 -26.31
C ALA A 645 -5.32 8.88 -25.02
N ALA A 646 -4.47 8.41 -24.09
CA ALA A 646 -4.92 8.17 -22.72
C ALA A 646 -5.33 9.51 -22.09
N LEU A 647 -6.24 9.47 -21.11
CA LEU A 647 -6.63 10.65 -20.36
C LEU A 647 -5.37 11.29 -19.71
N PRO A 648 -5.19 12.62 -19.79
CA PRO A 648 -4.09 13.30 -19.12
C PRO A 648 -4.03 12.95 -17.63
N GLY A 649 -2.91 12.40 -17.19
CA GLY A 649 -2.73 11.89 -15.83
C GLY A 649 -2.87 10.36 -15.68
N THR A 650 -3.24 9.62 -16.74
CA THR A 650 -3.31 8.14 -16.71
C THR A 650 -2.36 7.45 -17.69
N SER A 651 -1.68 8.18 -18.58
CA SER A 651 -0.81 7.57 -19.62
C SER A 651 0.42 6.88 -19.03
N ASN A 652 0.73 5.63 -19.41
CA ASN A 652 1.95 4.93 -18.97
C ASN A 652 3.26 5.64 -19.36
N HIS A 653 3.24 6.46 -20.42
CA HIS A 653 4.34 7.37 -20.73
C HIS A 653 4.55 8.43 -19.64
N GLY A 654 3.49 8.87 -18.97
CA GLY A 654 3.56 9.80 -17.84
C GLY A 654 4.17 9.20 -16.57
N TRP A 655 4.24 7.87 -16.45
CA TRP A 655 5.01 7.20 -15.40
C TRP A 655 6.49 7.00 -15.76
N GLY A 656 6.88 7.32 -17.00
CA GLY A 656 8.24 7.10 -17.49
C GLY A 656 8.56 5.62 -17.70
N VAL A 657 7.54 4.78 -17.94
CA VAL A 657 7.65 3.33 -18.11
C VAL A 657 7.18 2.84 -19.47
N ALA A 658 6.86 3.72 -20.42
CA ALA A 658 6.47 3.32 -21.77
C ALA A 658 7.38 3.96 -22.83
N VAL A 659 7.56 3.25 -23.94
CA VAL A 659 8.29 3.71 -25.14
C VAL A 659 7.50 3.34 -26.39
N ASP A 660 7.54 4.25 -27.37
CA ASP A 660 7.09 3.96 -28.73
C ASP A 660 8.32 3.73 -29.62
N LEU A 661 8.38 2.61 -30.32
CA LEU A 661 9.56 2.10 -31.03
C LEU A 661 9.36 2.05 -32.54
N CYS A 662 10.46 2.25 -33.27
CA CYS A 662 10.49 2.37 -34.73
C CYS A 662 11.53 1.45 -35.37
N GLY A 663 11.84 1.66 -36.65
CA GLY A 663 12.94 0.99 -37.35
C GLY A 663 12.70 -0.48 -37.66
N GLY A 664 11.42 -0.89 -37.72
CA GLY A 664 10.97 -2.26 -37.96
C GLY A 664 10.07 -2.77 -36.83
N VAL A 665 10.33 -2.37 -35.59
CA VAL A 665 9.51 -2.77 -34.42
C VAL A 665 8.06 -2.24 -34.55
N ASP A 666 7.88 -1.12 -35.25
CA ASP A 666 6.59 -0.51 -35.61
C ASP A 666 5.64 -1.37 -36.48
N ARG A 667 5.97 -2.64 -36.77
CA ARG A 667 5.23 -3.48 -37.75
C ARG A 667 5.27 -4.97 -37.40
N TYR A 668 4.11 -5.58 -37.17
CA TYR A 668 3.94 -7.00 -36.79
C TYR A 668 4.69 -8.01 -37.69
N SER A 669 4.81 -7.73 -38.99
CA SER A 669 5.37 -8.65 -39.98
C SER A 669 6.91 -8.68 -40.06
N THR A 670 7.62 -7.86 -39.27
CA THR A 670 9.09 -7.75 -39.37
C THR A 670 9.81 -8.71 -38.43
N THR A 671 11.04 -9.08 -38.77
CA THR A 671 11.90 -9.87 -37.89
C THR A 671 12.31 -9.09 -36.63
N GLN A 672 12.32 -7.76 -36.68
CA GLN A 672 12.55 -6.88 -35.54
C GLN A 672 11.42 -6.98 -34.51
N TYR A 673 10.16 -6.87 -34.92
CA TYR A 673 9.00 -7.02 -34.03
C TYR A 673 8.95 -8.44 -33.44
N GLN A 674 9.11 -9.47 -34.26
CA GLN A 674 9.07 -10.87 -33.80
C GLN A 674 10.20 -11.19 -32.80
N TRP A 675 11.39 -10.61 -32.98
CA TRP A 675 12.48 -10.71 -32.00
C TRP A 675 12.12 -9.98 -30.70
N MET A 676 11.62 -8.75 -30.77
CA MET A 676 11.17 -7.99 -29.58
C MET A 676 10.09 -8.77 -28.81
N LYS A 677 9.09 -9.33 -29.49
CA LYS A 677 7.99 -10.07 -28.85
C LYS A 677 8.45 -11.34 -28.14
N SER A 678 9.54 -11.95 -28.60
CA SER A 678 10.14 -13.15 -28.00
C SER A 678 11.24 -12.86 -26.95
N HIS A 679 11.86 -11.68 -26.95
CA HIS A 679 13.04 -11.39 -26.12
C HIS A 679 12.87 -10.21 -25.14
N ALA A 680 12.00 -9.23 -25.40
CA ALA A 680 11.93 -8.00 -24.59
C ALA A 680 11.55 -8.27 -23.12
N SER A 681 10.74 -9.31 -22.87
CA SER A 681 10.30 -9.72 -21.53
C SER A 681 11.46 -10.14 -20.63
N ALA A 682 12.52 -10.74 -21.18
CA ALA A 682 13.75 -11.07 -20.47
C ALA A 682 14.52 -9.82 -19.96
N TYR A 683 14.18 -8.64 -20.48
CA TYR A 683 14.71 -7.34 -20.07
C TYR A 683 13.67 -6.49 -19.32
N GLY A 684 12.51 -7.05 -18.97
CA GLY A 684 11.43 -6.36 -18.24
C GLY A 684 10.50 -5.50 -19.11
N TRP A 685 10.59 -5.60 -20.44
CA TRP A 685 9.74 -4.87 -21.38
C TRP A 685 8.71 -5.80 -22.02
N LEU A 686 7.44 -5.38 -22.05
CA LEU A 686 6.31 -6.15 -22.52
C LEU A 686 5.59 -5.39 -23.65
N HIS A 687 5.03 -6.14 -24.60
CA HIS A 687 4.09 -5.59 -25.57
C HIS A 687 2.67 -5.93 -25.10
N PRO A 688 1.84 -4.94 -24.70
CA PRO A 688 0.54 -5.18 -24.09
C PRO A 688 -0.41 -6.00 -24.98
N ALA A 689 -1.27 -6.81 -24.35
CA ALA A 689 -2.22 -7.64 -25.09
C ALA A 689 -3.27 -6.81 -25.85
N TRP A 690 -3.60 -5.60 -25.39
CA TRP A 690 -4.49 -4.69 -26.10
C TRP A 690 -3.86 -4.09 -27.36
N ALA A 691 -2.52 -4.01 -27.38
CA ALA A 691 -1.69 -3.42 -28.44
C ALA A 691 -1.27 -4.44 -29.52
N ASP A 692 -1.48 -5.74 -29.28
CA ASP A 692 -1.09 -6.81 -30.20
C ASP A 692 -2.07 -6.96 -31.38
N GLN A 693 -1.68 -7.72 -32.39
CA GLN A 693 -2.48 -7.91 -33.60
C GLN A 693 -3.80 -8.61 -33.28
N GLY A 694 -4.93 -8.04 -33.72
CA GLY A 694 -6.28 -8.47 -33.36
C GLY A 694 -6.78 -7.98 -31.99
N GLY A 695 -6.00 -7.16 -31.28
CA GLY A 695 -6.43 -6.48 -30.05
C GLY A 695 -7.41 -5.32 -30.31
N ASN A 696 -8.00 -4.79 -29.24
CA ASN A 696 -8.94 -3.66 -29.33
C ASN A 696 -8.31 -2.38 -29.92
N ARG A 697 -6.97 -2.26 -29.89
CA ARG A 697 -6.26 -1.09 -30.40
C ARG A 697 -4.82 -1.46 -30.79
N GLU A 698 -4.65 -1.95 -32.01
CA GLU A 698 -3.36 -2.37 -32.59
C GLU A 698 -2.31 -1.24 -32.59
N GLU A 699 -1.25 -1.39 -31.78
CA GLU A 699 -0.15 -0.43 -31.66
C GLU A 699 1.22 -1.14 -31.57
N PRO A 700 1.72 -1.76 -32.66
CA PRO A 700 2.93 -2.61 -32.66
C PRO A 700 4.21 -1.88 -32.17
N TRP A 701 4.22 -0.55 -32.26
CA TRP A 701 5.28 0.31 -31.75
C TRP A 701 5.30 0.43 -30.22
N HIS A 702 4.22 0.10 -29.50
CA HIS A 702 4.05 0.45 -28.09
C HIS A 702 4.57 -0.66 -27.16
N TRP A 703 5.49 -0.31 -26.26
CA TRP A 703 6.10 -1.24 -25.29
C TRP A 703 6.16 -0.61 -23.91
N GLU A 704 5.86 -1.40 -22.89
CA GLU A 704 5.76 -0.97 -21.50
C GLU A 704 6.75 -1.74 -20.61
N PHE A 705 7.23 -1.09 -19.56
CA PHE A 705 8.15 -1.63 -18.57
C PHE A 705 7.39 -1.92 -17.27
N GLY A 706 7.33 -3.19 -16.89
CA GLY A 706 6.35 -3.67 -15.90
C GLY A 706 5.03 -4.12 -16.56
N ASN A 707 4.06 -4.54 -15.75
CA ASN A 707 2.87 -5.24 -16.23
C ASN A 707 1.76 -4.27 -16.71
N PRO A 708 1.28 -4.36 -17.98
CA PRO A 708 0.26 -3.46 -18.55
C PRO A 708 -1.17 -3.57 -17.99
N ALA A 709 -1.43 -4.45 -17.04
CA ALA A 709 -2.79 -4.87 -16.67
C ALA A 709 -3.48 -3.97 -15.62
N THR A 710 -2.84 -2.92 -15.13
CA THR A 710 -3.34 -2.07 -14.01
C THR A 710 -2.99 -0.58 -14.19
N ALA A 711 -3.24 -0.04 -15.38
CA ALA A 711 -3.10 1.39 -15.69
C ALA A 711 -4.48 2.07 -15.82
#